data_AF-A0A0P1ABE8-F1
#
_entry.id   AF-A0A0P1ABE8-F1
#
_cell.length_a   1.000
_cell.length_b   1.000
_cell.length_c   1.000
_cell.angle_alpha   90.00
_cell.angle_beta   90.00
_cell.angle_gamma   90.00
#
_symmetry.space_group_name_H-M   'P 1'
#
loop_
_entity.id
_entity.type
_entity.pdbx_description
1 polymer ?
#
loop_
_entity_poly.entity_id
_entity_poly.type
_entity_poly.pdbx_seq_one_letter_code
_entity_poly.pdbx_strand_id
1 'polypeptide(L)'
;MSSVSVLDKTPRVAEETTKYPRAERLGARELLYGTAGFRDDASLLVSTCHRMGMLAVLRSKSVGKIIGVMITASHNAAEDNGLKIIDPRGEMLSQKWEKYAMQLANAPQEKVVEVLDAVVAAEKIDLDQTGNVFIAKDTRPSSEHLAELAREGALVIGGNVLDFGLQTTPQLHHLVRMWNYEHYNKGDWASEVGYYNMLSDAFKQLTATHDSKRLDRSPLYVDCAHGVGALQMAKLAKDLGDSLRLEIVNTPGDGELNLQCGAEHVEKSRQPPINMTRENDRGKRYCSMDGDGDRVVFHYFDDEGIWHLLDGNKIACLFAEFLDEKLQALELNQEGVTFGCVLTAYANGAATEYLQSKGIRVAQAKTGVKFCHEKAMQFDIAVYFESNGHGTVVLKDTLLEKLHKWENTLHDERKKLALSQLLAASQLVNQATGDAICDLLFVEALLIQKNWSIADWDAIYLDLPSRQTKIKVTDRDVVKSDEEDDTKVLTPENLRTALDGVLQEYTNKRGRAFVRPSGTENVVRIYAEATTQQDADALAMQFAKLQCPNACNAVQVPYQVEQPPRSHFEGQMSYEMQDQKALLYHQPPNGNTPSAIPVVYVGGDAKKDNYSVAPSDKAQETKKSGRVLSSSSSGIFTGRYSDHPNCDVCGLSFDMTRRRHQCRACGRYICGNCSPLMLLIPEGDEIVGARGYDPSIPQRACLHCAPRLRPLQADLVARFAKANAEVLPHENKSRLHVPFSPTLEKECTNAADIIGNFFRNDSGASGDRSIPISLLEHAHGLAIMTIVKAGVVVVGKVGTGIVIARLSDGSWSAPSAIGTVGLSGGFQFGGEIVEVMIILGSPAAVEVFYSPQVNVGGGLDVAVGPYGRSAEAAAAISSTGLNGNYSYSISKGLYAGVSLQGSVIATRDDLNRKFYGQDLNASALLGGAVSQPTAARPLYEALDRVTRGIAEHKEVLAERSRMMGTCSVCNCQVFVPHAHQVWNKKCKTCDHIH
;
A
#
# COMPACT_ATOMS: atom_id res chain seq x y z
N MET A 1 29.16 6.94 28.93
CA MET A 1 27.68 7.07 29.01
C MET A 1 27.16 5.65 29.03
N SER A 2 26.45 5.22 30.08
CA SER A 2 25.77 3.92 30.08
C SER A 2 24.78 3.91 28.92
N SER A 3 24.91 2.97 27.99
CA SER A 3 23.93 2.82 26.90
C SER A 3 22.56 2.54 27.53
N VAL A 4 21.60 3.40 27.24
CA VAL A 4 20.19 3.21 27.66
C VAL A 4 19.69 1.95 26.95
N SER A 5 19.12 1.00 27.70
CA SER A 5 18.58 -0.23 27.11
C SER A 5 17.29 0.07 26.35
N VAL A 6 17.04 -0.68 25.28
CA VAL A 6 15.74 -0.71 24.59
C VAL A 6 14.63 -1.12 25.56
N LEU A 7 14.91 -1.96 26.56
CA LEU A 7 13.93 -2.31 27.60
C LEU A 7 13.56 -1.12 28.49
N ASP A 8 14.53 -0.25 28.82
CA ASP A 8 14.28 0.90 29.69
C ASP A 8 13.29 1.88 29.02
N LYS A 9 13.40 2.03 27.69
CA LYS A 9 12.53 2.89 26.88
C LYS A 9 11.24 2.20 26.49
N THR A 10 11.27 0.89 26.25
CA THR A 10 10.11 0.15 25.77
C THR A 10 10.00 -1.23 26.44
N PRO A 11 9.46 -1.28 27.68
CA PRO A 11 9.41 -2.51 28.46
C PRO A 11 8.63 -3.66 27.79
N ARG A 12 7.66 -3.33 26.93
CA ARG A 12 6.84 -4.31 26.20
C ARG A 12 7.66 -5.22 25.27
N VAL A 13 8.87 -4.80 24.85
CA VAL A 13 9.75 -5.60 23.98
C VAL A 13 10.04 -6.99 24.57
N ALA A 14 10.21 -7.09 25.90
CA ALA A 14 10.44 -8.37 26.56
C ALA A 14 9.28 -9.36 26.38
N GLU A 15 8.04 -8.88 26.48
CA GLU A 15 6.84 -9.71 26.31
C GLU A 15 6.59 -10.03 24.83
N GLU A 16 6.63 -9.01 23.98
CA GLU A 16 6.30 -9.11 22.55
C GLU A 16 7.27 -10.04 21.80
N THR A 17 8.57 -10.00 22.13
CA THR A 17 9.54 -10.91 21.51
C THR A 17 9.25 -12.38 21.83
N THR A 18 8.62 -12.70 22.96
CA THR A 18 8.32 -14.10 23.35
C THR A 18 7.14 -14.72 22.59
N LYS A 19 6.29 -13.89 21.96
CA LYS A 19 5.14 -14.36 21.16
C LYS A 19 5.57 -15.15 19.94
N TYR A 20 6.73 -14.82 19.38
CA TYR A 20 7.23 -15.37 18.13
C TYR A 20 8.62 -15.99 18.33
N PRO A 21 8.71 -17.17 19.00
CA PRO A 21 9.98 -17.84 19.21
C PRO A 21 10.59 -18.28 17.88
N ARG A 22 11.92 -18.43 17.87
CA ARG A 22 12.64 -19.00 16.72
C ARG A 22 12.09 -20.39 16.40
N ALA A 23 11.80 -20.65 15.12
CA ALA A 23 11.17 -21.89 14.69
C ALA A 23 11.99 -23.11 15.11
N GLU A 24 11.39 -24.04 15.85
CA GLU A 24 12.07 -25.26 16.33
C GLU A 24 12.64 -26.10 15.17
N ARG A 25 11.93 -26.12 14.03
CA ARG A 25 12.36 -26.81 12.80
C ARG A 25 13.68 -26.30 12.21
N LEU A 26 14.14 -25.09 12.58
CA LEU A 26 15.47 -24.63 12.21
C LEU A 26 16.57 -25.41 12.95
N GLY A 27 16.31 -25.92 14.16
CA GLY A 27 17.32 -26.57 15.00
C GLY A 27 18.58 -25.71 15.13
N ALA A 28 19.73 -26.28 14.80
CA ALA A 28 21.02 -25.59 14.79
C ALA A 28 21.33 -24.80 13.50
N ARG A 29 20.47 -24.86 12.46
CA ARG A 29 20.70 -24.17 11.19
C ARG A 29 20.53 -22.66 11.34
N GLU A 30 21.58 -21.90 11.07
CA GLU A 30 21.52 -20.44 11.06
C GLU A 30 20.87 -19.92 9.77
N LEU A 31 20.02 -18.90 9.91
CA LEU A 31 19.51 -18.11 8.81
C LEU A 31 20.56 -17.09 8.38
N LEU A 32 20.86 -17.07 7.08
CA LEU A 32 21.85 -16.15 6.51
C LEU A 32 21.15 -14.99 5.81
N TYR A 33 21.66 -13.77 6.03
CA TYR A 33 21.25 -12.62 5.25
C TYR A 33 22.07 -12.60 3.94
N GLY A 34 21.45 -13.07 2.86
CA GLY A 34 22.09 -13.14 1.55
C GLY A 34 22.07 -11.80 0.80
N THR A 35 22.48 -11.83 -0.47
CA THR A 35 22.46 -10.65 -1.36
C THR A 35 21.08 -9.98 -1.48
N ALA A 36 20.01 -10.74 -1.24
CA ALA A 36 18.63 -10.28 -1.34
C ALA A 36 17.83 -10.47 -0.04
N GLY A 37 18.52 -10.43 1.12
CA GLY A 37 17.90 -10.56 2.43
C GLY A 37 17.78 -12.00 2.94
N PHE A 38 16.87 -12.21 3.89
CA PHE A 38 16.51 -13.55 4.36
C PHE A 38 15.52 -14.19 3.39
N ARG A 39 15.73 -15.46 3.06
CA ARG A 39 14.80 -16.26 2.24
C ARG A 39 14.81 -17.70 2.73
N ASP A 40 13.63 -18.25 2.92
CA ASP A 40 13.42 -19.63 3.35
C ASP A 40 11.93 -20.00 3.17
N ASP A 41 11.57 -21.22 3.57
CA ASP A 41 10.17 -21.60 3.75
C ASP A 41 9.49 -20.55 4.67
N ALA A 42 8.35 -20.02 4.23
CA ALA A 42 7.69 -18.90 4.89
C ALA A 42 7.41 -19.15 6.38
N SER A 43 7.12 -20.40 6.74
CA SER A 43 6.81 -20.80 8.12
C SER A 43 8.01 -20.73 9.07
N LEU A 44 9.24 -20.64 8.54
CA LEU A 44 10.46 -20.48 9.32
C LEU A 44 10.81 -19.01 9.58
N LEU A 45 10.15 -18.07 8.89
CA LEU A 45 10.49 -16.65 8.90
C LEU A 45 9.66 -15.79 9.85
N VAL A 46 8.72 -16.37 10.59
CA VAL A 46 7.81 -15.67 11.53
C VAL A 46 8.60 -14.79 12.52
N SER A 47 9.49 -15.41 13.31
CA SER A 47 10.31 -14.67 14.28
C SER A 47 11.26 -13.67 13.60
N THR A 48 11.77 -14.02 12.42
CA THR A 48 12.70 -13.19 11.65
C THR A 48 12.04 -11.91 11.19
N CYS A 49 10.83 -11.96 10.62
CA CYS A 49 10.13 -10.77 10.12
C CYS A 49 9.81 -9.80 11.27
N HIS A 50 9.32 -10.32 12.40
CA HIS A 50 9.08 -9.52 13.60
C HIS A 50 10.36 -8.82 14.09
N ARG A 51 11.46 -9.57 14.23
CA ARG A 51 12.75 -9.01 14.67
C ARG A 51 13.34 -8.01 13.67
N MET A 52 13.13 -8.21 12.37
CA MET A 52 13.63 -7.30 11.34
C MET A 52 12.83 -5.99 11.28
N GLY A 53 11.55 -6.01 11.65
CA GLY A 53 10.79 -4.79 11.94
C GLY A 53 11.46 -3.91 12.99
N MET A 54 11.92 -4.52 14.08
CA MET A 54 12.68 -3.82 15.14
C MET A 54 14.00 -3.28 14.60
N LEU A 55 14.77 -4.10 13.88
CA LEU A 55 16.05 -3.68 13.33
C LEU A 55 15.92 -2.54 12.31
N ALA A 56 14.86 -2.54 11.49
CA ALA A 56 14.58 -1.48 10.53
C ALA A 56 14.34 -0.13 11.23
N VAL A 57 13.67 -0.13 12.39
CA VAL A 57 13.47 1.08 13.21
C VAL A 57 14.79 1.54 13.83
N LEU A 58 15.62 0.64 14.36
CA LEU A 58 16.96 1.01 14.85
C LEU A 58 17.82 1.59 13.72
N ARG A 59 17.75 0.99 12.52
CA ARG A 59 18.40 1.52 11.34
C ARG A 59 17.93 2.92 11.04
N SER A 60 16.62 3.14 10.98
CA SER A 60 16.03 4.45 10.73
C SER A 60 16.47 5.50 11.75
N LYS A 61 16.46 5.18 13.05
CA LYS A 61 16.96 6.05 14.12
C LYS A 61 18.44 6.38 13.92
N SER A 62 19.27 5.39 13.57
CA SER A 62 20.72 5.60 13.38
C SER A 62 21.06 6.59 12.25
N VAL A 63 20.25 6.63 11.19
CA VAL A 63 20.50 7.49 10.01
C VAL A 63 19.59 8.72 9.94
N GLY A 64 18.53 8.78 10.75
CA GLY A 64 17.51 9.83 10.70
C GLY A 64 16.72 9.90 9.40
N LYS A 65 16.51 8.75 8.76
CA LYS A 65 15.88 8.62 7.44
C LYS A 65 14.92 7.43 7.42
N ILE A 66 14.02 7.40 6.46
CA ILE A 66 13.06 6.31 6.25
C ILE A 66 13.83 5.08 5.76
N ILE A 67 13.45 3.91 6.29
CA ILE A 67 13.99 2.60 5.90
C ILE A 67 12.86 1.74 5.33
N GLY A 68 13.11 1.04 4.22
CA GLY A 68 12.13 0.13 3.64
C GLY A 68 12.29 -1.30 4.14
N VAL A 69 11.18 -2.04 4.16
CA VAL A 69 11.11 -3.48 4.41
C VAL A 69 10.22 -4.10 3.34
N MET A 70 10.82 -4.89 2.44
CA MET A 70 10.09 -5.59 1.39
C MET A 70 9.91 -7.07 1.78
N ILE A 71 8.67 -7.55 1.81
CA ILE A 71 8.33 -8.96 2.02
C ILE A 71 8.18 -9.65 0.67
N THR A 72 9.15 -10.49 0.32
CA THR A 72 9.16 -11.26 -0.93
C THR A 72 10.32 -12.26 -0.96
N ALA A 73 10.14 -13.35 -1.71
CA ALA A 73 11.23 -14.21 -2.17
C ALA A 73 11.44 -14.19 -3.70
N SER A 74 10.96 -13.18 -4.44
CA SER A 74 11.27 -12.98 -5.87
C SER A 74 10.93 -14.25 -6.68
N HIS A 75 11.88 -14.82 -7.41
CA HIS A 75 11.77 -16.01 -8.26
C HIS A 75 11.56 -17.36 -7.55
N ASN A 76 11.61 -17.42 -6.20
CA ASN A 76 11.39 -18.66 -5.45
C ASN A 76 9.96 -19.22 -5.62
N ALA A 77 9.77 -20.51 -5.31
CA ALA A 77 8.46 -21.17 -5.30
C ALA A 77 7.50 -20.55 -4.27
N ALA A 78 6.18 -20.67 -4.45
CA ALA A 78 5.17 -19.91 -3.71
C ALA A 78 5.16 -20.16 -2.18
N GLU A 79 5.63 -21.33 -1.73
CA GLU A 79 5.76 -21.72 -0.32
C GLU A 79 6.89 -21.00 0.42
N ASP A 80 7.92 -20.55 -0.30
CA ASP A 80 8.98 -19.73 0.25
C ASP A 80 8.48 -18.31 0.51
N ASN A 81 9.17 -17.57 1.37
CA ASN A 81 9.08 -16.11 1.39
C ASN A 81 10.41 -15.52 1.87
N GLY A 82 10.46 -14.21 2.05
CA GLY A 82 11.67 -13.53 2.43
C GLY A 82 11.41 -12.11 2.89
N LEU A 83 12.48 -11.49 3.37
CA LEU A 83 12.49 -10.09 3.75
C LEU A 83 13.84 -9.47 3.41
N LYS A 84 13.80 -8.27 2.83
CA LYS A 84 14.97 -7.40 2.60
C LYS A 84 14.73 -6.01 3.19
N ILE A 85 15.76 -5.46 3.82
CA ILE A 85 15.78 -4.08 4.33
C ILE A 85 16.42 -3.17 3.27
N ILE A 86 15.81 -2.00 3.07
CA ILE A 86 16.17 -1.01 2.05
C ILE A 86 16.67 0.25 2.76
N ASP A 87 17.90 0.66 2.44
CA ASP A 87 18.55 1.84 3.00
C ASP A 87 18.05 3.14 2.31
N PRO A 88 18.37 4.33 2.86
CA PRO A 88 17.64 5.56 2.53
C PRO A 88 17.65 6.01 1.06
N ARG A 89 18.69 5.70 0.29
CA ARG A 89 18.78 6.04 -1.15
C ARG A 89 18.07 4.99 -2.02
N GLY A 90 17.34 4.07 -1.40
CA GLY A 90 16.74 2.93 -2.08
C GLY A 90 17.75 1.83 -2.38
N GLU A 91 18.93 1.85 -1.78
CA GLU A 91 19.94 0.81 -1.92
C GLU A 91 19.71 -0.36 -0.97
N MET A 92 20.38 -1.49 -1.23
CA MET A 92 20.34 -2.65 -0.32
C MET A 92 21.00 -2.34 1.02
N LEU A 93 20.55 -3.01 2.09
CA LEU A 93 21.15 -2.89 3.42
C LEU A 93 22.69 -3.00 3.41
N SER A 94 23.35 -2.06 4.08
CA SER A 94 24.81 -2.07 4.19
C SER A 94 25.35 -3.39 4.79
N GLN A 95 26.50 -3.88 4.29
CA GLN A 95 27.09 -5.15 4.73
C GLN A 95 27.37 -5.23 6.24
N LYS A 96 27.67 -4.07 6.86
CA LYS A 96 27.83 -3.96 8.31
C LYS A 96 26.53 -4.35 9.04
N TRP A 97 25.39 -3.90 8.53
CA TRP A 97 24.09 -4.14 9.13
C TRP A 97 23.50 -5.51 8.80
N GLU A 98 23.92 -6.15 7.72
CA GLU A 98 23.60 -7.57 7.45
C GLU A 98 24.08 -8.47 8.59
N LYS A 99 25.24 -8.15 9.21
CA LYS A 99 25.75 -8.87 10.39
C LYS A 99 24.82 -8.72 11.60
N TYR A 100 24.30 -7.52 11.84
CA TYR A 100 23.31 -7.30 12.90
C TYR A 100 21.99 -8.02 12.61
N ALA A 101 21.56 -8.02 11.35
CA ALA A 101 20.38 -8.77 10.92
C ALA A 101 20.53 -10.27 11.21
N MET A 102 21.67 -10.87 10.84
CA MET A 102 21.96 -12.28 11.11
C MET A 102 22.06 -12.57 12.61
N GLN A 103 22.73 -11.72 13.39
CA GLN A 103 22.82 -11.88 14.85
C GLN A 103 21.44 -11.87 15.50
N LEU A 104 20.58 -10.93 15.10
CA LEU A 104 19.25 -10.78 15.68
C LEU A 104 18.29 -11.89 15.23
N ALA A 105 18.30 -12.26 13.95
CA ALA A 105 17.47 -13.35 13.43
C ALA A 105 17.80 -14.69 14.10
N ASN A 106 19.09 -14.96 14.37
CA ASN A 106 19.53 -16.22 14.98
C ASN A 106 19.63 -16.18 16.51
N ALA A 107 19.37 -15.02 17.14
CA ALA A 107 19.46 -14.89 18.59
C ALA A 107 18.53 -15.90 19.31
N PRO A 108 19.02 -16.61 20.35
CA PRO A 108 18.15 -17.28 21.31
C PRO A 108 17.13 -16.30 21.88
N GLN A 109 15.95 -16.80 22.25
CA GLN A 109 14.81 -15.97 22.64
C GLN A 109 15.15 -15.03 23.80
N GLU A 110 15.88 -15.53 24.79
CA GLU A 110 16.35 -14.83 25.97
C GLU A 110 17.43 -13.77 25.69
N LYS A 111 18.05 -13.80 24.50
CA LYS A 111 19.13 -12.88 24.11
C LYS A 111 18.70 -11.80 23.10
N VAL A 112 17.44 -11.80 22.65
CA VAL A 112 16.98 -10.86 21.61
C VAL A 112 17.21 -9.40 22.04
N VAL A 113 16.86 -9.06 23.28
CA VAL A 113 17.10 -7.71 23.83
C VAL A 113 18.58 -7.39 23.92
N GLU A 114 19.40 -8.32 24.42
CA GLU A 114 20.85 -8.12 24.53
C GLU A 114 21.47 -7.77 23.18
N VAL A 115 21.01 -8.44 22.11
CA VAL A 115 21.46 -8.15 20.74
C VAL A 115 20.97 -6.77 20.29
N LEU A 116 19.72 -6.39 20.56
CA LEU A 116 19.22 -5.03 20.23
C LEU A 116 20.03 -3.94 20.96
N ASP A 117 20.32 -4.12 22.24
CA ASP A 117 21.12 -3.18 23.04
C ASP A 117 22.57 -3.10 22.54
N ALA A 118 23.13 -4.23 22.10
CA ALA A 118 24.46 -4.26 21.48
C ALA A 118 24.49 -3.45 20.18
N VAL A 119 23.45 -3.53 19.34
CA VAL A 119 23.32 -2.71 18.12
C VAL A 119 23.20 -1.22 18.47
N VAL A 120 22.37 -0.87 19.45
CA VAL A 120 22.20 0.51 19.94
C VAL A 120 23.53 1.09 20.42
N ALA A 121 24.28 0.34 21.22
CA ALA A 121 25.58 0.76 21.72
C ALA A 121 26.62 0.90 20.59
N ALA A 122 26.68 -0.08 19.67
CA ALA A 122 27.65 -0.11 18.58
C ALA A 122 27.45 1.03 17.57
N GLU A 123 26.19 1.32 17.21
CA GLU A 123 25.84 2.39 16.27
C GLU A 123 25.56 3.73 16.97
N LYS A 124 25.67 3.79 18.30
CA LYS A 124 25.40 4.98 19.13
C LYS A 124 24.02 5.60 18.85
N ILE A 125 23.01 4.74 18.79
CA ILE A 125 21.65 5.12 18.40
C ILE A 125 20.99 5.91 19.52
N ASP A 126 20.44 7.09 19.18
CA ASP A 126 19.51 7.80 20.06
C ASP A 126 18.13 7.16 19.97
N LEU A 127 17.70 6.50 21.05
CA LEU A 127 16.40 5.83 21.10
C LEU A 127 15.22 6.81 21.11
N ASP A 128 15.44 8.08 21.51
CA ASP A 128 14.41 9.12 21.49
C ASP A 128 14.19 9.72 20.09
N GLN A 129 15.12 9.50 19.16
CA GLN A 129 14.96 9.90 17.77
C GLN A 129 13.81 9.14 17.11
N THR A 130 13.07 9.79 16.22
CA THR A 130 12.01 9.15 15.45
C THR A 130 12.57 8.12 14.46
N GLY A 131 12.04 6.90 14.48
CA GLY A 131 12.30 5.90 13.44
C GLY A 131 11.09 5.75 12.52
N ASN A 132 11.27 5.80 11.21
CA ASN A 132 10.24 5.69 10.20
C ASN A 132 10.54 4.52 9.26
N VAL A 133 9.57 3.63 9.07
CA VAL A 133 9.70 2.41 8.26
C VAL A 133 8.59 2.34 7.24
N PHE A 134 8.95 2.04 6.00
CA PHE A 134 8.00 1.72 4.93
C PHE A 134 7.96 0.20 4.74
N ILE A 135 6.76 -0.36 4.62
CA ILE A 135 6.56 -1.78 4.38
C ILE A 135 5.81 -1.97 3.06
N ALA A 136 6.21 -2.96 2.27
CA ALA A 136 5.42 -3.45 1.15
C ALA A 136 5.65 -4.95 0.97
N LYS A 137 4.82 -5.58 0.14
CA LYS A 137 4.81 -7.03 -0.04
C LYS A 137 4.42 -7.46 -1.45
N ASP A 138 4.84 -8.67 -1.83
CA ASP A 138 4.40 -9.35 -3.05
C ASP A 138 3.07 -10.11 -2.86
N THR A 139 2.68 -10.92 -3.85
CA THR A 139 1.43 -11.69 -3.88
C THR A 139 1.49 -13.07 -3.21
N ARG A 140 2.56 -13.43 -2.49
CA ARG A 140 2.65 -14.76 -1.84
C ARG A 140 1.56 -14.92 -0.79
N PRO A 141 1.01 -16.13 -0.59
CA PRO A 141 -0.02 -16.37 0.43
C PRO A 141 0.40 -15.99 1.85
N SER A 142 1.70 -16.12 2.17
CA SER A 142 2.27 -15.80 3.47
C SER A 142 2.63 -14.32 3.65
N SER A 143 2.65 -13.53 2.57
CA SER A 143 3.15 -12.16 2.59
C SER A 143 2.34 -11.21 3.48
N GLU A 144 1.02 -11.38 3.55
CA GLU A 144 0.16 -10.60 4.44
C GLU A 144 0.57 -10.77 5.91
N HIS A 145 0.70 -12.03 6.34
CA HIS A 145 1.07 -12.36 7.72
C HIS A 145 2.49 -11.89 8.07
N LEU A 146 3.46 -12.11 7.17
CA LEU A 146 4.85 -11.74 7.43
C LEU A 146 5.07 -10.21 7.44
N ALA A 147 4.34 -9.47 6.60
CA ALA A 147 4.34 -8.00 6.62
C ALA A 147 3.77 -7.46 7.93
N GLU A 148 2.67 -8.05 8.42
CA GLU A 148 2.09 -7.68 9.71
C GLU A 148 3.06 -7.92 10.87
N LEU A 149 3.78 -9.04 10.87
CA LEU A 149 4.82 -9.31 11.88
C LEU A 149 5.93 -8.26 11.85
N ALA A 150 6.41 -7.88 10.66
CA ALA A 150 7.40 -6.81 10.52
C ALA A 150 6.86 -5.46 11.03
N ARG A 151 5.59 -5.16 10.76
CA ARG A 151 4.90 -3.97 11.26
C ARG A 151 4.81 -3.99 12.79
N GLU A 152 4.36 -5.09 13.39
CA GLU A 152 4.30 -5.28 14.83
C GLU A 152 5.68 -5.05 15.47
N GLY A 153 6.72 -5.70 14.94
CA GLY A 153 8.08 -5.53 15.45
C GLY A 153 8.58 -4.10 15.40
N ALA A 154 8.29 -3.36 14.32
CA ALA A 154 8.64 -1.95 14.21
C ALA A 154 7.90 -1.09 15.25
N LEU A 155 6.59 -1.31 15.43
CA LEU A 155 5.79 -0.58 16.42
C LEU A 155 6.23 -0.86 17.86
N VAL A 156 6.65 -2.09 18.14
CA VAL A 156 7.09 -2.53 19.47
C VAL A 156 8.30 -1.76 19.99
N ILE A 157 9.15 -1.20 19.12
CA ILE A 157 10.27 -0.34 19.55
C ILE A 157 10.05 1.15 19.22
N GLY A 158 8.79 1.55 19.05
CA GLY A 158 8.39 2.95 18.85
C GLY A 158 8.69 3.50 17.45
N GLY A 159 8.68 2.65 16.43
CA GLY A 159 8.75 3.08 15.03
C GLY A 159 7.42 3.59 14.52
N ASN A 160 7.46 4.53 13.57
CA ASN A 160 6.33 4.90 12.73
C ASN A 160 6.36 4.03 11.48
N VAL A 161 5.23 3.43 11.10
CA VAL A 161 5.16 2.53 9.96
C VAL A 161 4.12 3.01 8.96
N LEU A 162 4.49 3.00 7.67
CA LEU A 162 3.57 3.18 6.55
C LEU A 162 3.61 1.90 5.69
N ASP A 163 2.46 1.24 5.55
CA ASP A 163 2.33 0.03 4.74
C ASP A 163 1.70 0.39 3.38
N PHE A 164 2.43 0.11 2.30
CA PHE A 164 2.03 0.33 0.91
C PHE A 164 1.33 -0.88 0.28
N GLY A 165 1.16 -1.97 1.02
CA GLY A 165 0.51 -3.19 0.57
C GLY A 165 1.25 -3.84 -0.60
N LEU A 166 0.48 -4.20 -1.64
CA LEU A 166 1.01 -4.88 -2.82
C LEU A 166 1.80 -3.90 -3.69
N GLN A 167 3.13 -4.08 -3.74
CA GLN A 167 4.05 -3.32 -4.58
C GLN A 167 5.06 -4.28 -5.21
N THR A 168 5.64 -3.92 -6.35
CA THR A 168 6.87 -4.57 -6.80
C THR A 168 8.01 -4.18 -5.87
N THR A 169 9.07 -4.98 -5.82
CA THR A 169 10.30 -4.63 -5.09
C THR A 169 10.79 -3.24 -5.50
N PRO A 170 10.94 -2.93 -6.81
CA PRO A 170 11.50 -1.64 -7.23
C PRO A 170 10.64 -0.43 -6.88
N GLN A 171 9.31 -0.59 -6.82
CA GLN A 171 8.41 0.48 -6.35
C GLN A 171 8.70 0.87 -4.91
N LEU A 172 8.91 -0.10 -3.99
CA LEU A 172 9.27 0.24 -2.61
C LEU A 172 10.64 0.92 -2.53
N HIS A 173 11.63 0.44 -3.29
CA HIS A 173 12.95 1.09 -3.38
C HIS A 173 12.84 2.55 -3.88
N HIS A 174 12.01 2.79 -4.90
CA HIS A 174 11.71 4.12 -5.43
C HIS A 174 11.06 5.02 -4.37
N LEU A 175 10.02 4.53 -3.68
CA LEU A 175 9.32 5.30 -2.63
C LEU A 175 10.27 5.70 -1.50
N VAL A 176 11.09 4.76 -1.01
CA VAL A 176 12.09 5.05 0.04
C VAL A 176 13.06 6.14 -0.42
N ARG A 177 13.57 6.05 -1.65
CA ARG A 177 14.49 7.05 -2.21
C ARG A 177 13.84 8.43 -2.33
N MET A 178 12.66 8.51 -2.93
CA MET A 178 11.97 9.77 -3.22
C MET A 178 11.58 10.52 -1.94
N TRP A 179 11.15 9.80 -0.90
CA TRP A 179 10.76 10.39 0.37
C TRP A 179 11.95 10.89 1.21
N ASN A 180 13.12 10.25 1.07
CA ASN A 180 14.30 10.65 1.83
C ASN A 180 15.07 11.83 1.20
N TYR A 181 14.89 12.06 -0.09
CA TYR A 181 15.68 12.97 -0.91
C TYR A 181 14.80 13.74 -1.89
N GLU A 182 14.25 14.87 -1.41
CA GLU A 182 13.31 15.72 -2.12
C GLU A 182 13.80 16.18 -3.51
N HIS A 183 15.11 16.33 -3.70
CA HIS A 183 15.68 16.75 -4.99
C HIS A 183 15.49 15.71 -6.12
N TYR A 184 15.22 14.44 -5.78
CA TYR A 184 14.81 13.42 -6.76
C TYR A 184 13.30 13.49 -7.07
N ASN A 185 12.47 14.03 -6.19
CA ASN A 185 11.01 14.08 -6.32
C ASN A 185 10.53 15.26 -7.19
N LYS A 186 10.93 15.28 -8.47
CA LYS A 186 10.62 16.39 -9.39
C LYS A 186 9.24 16.23 -10.04
N GLY A 187 8.18 16.42 -9.27
CA GLY A 187 6.80 16.36 -9.80
C GLY A 187 5.89 15.38 -9.07
N ASP A 188 6.08 15.26 -7.76
CA ASP A 188 5.27 14.40 -6.89
C ASP A 188 5.34 12.89 -7.24
N TRP A 189 6.54 12.47 -7.66
CA TRP A 189 6.94 11.09 -7.94
C TRP A 189 7.05 10.23 -6.67
N ALA A 190 6.95 10.81 -5.48
CA ALA A 190 6.96 10.12 -4.19
C ALA A 190 5.64 9.40 -3.85
N SER A 191 4.98 8.82 -4.85
CA SER A 191 3.72 8.08 -4.72
C SER A 191 3.62 6.99 -5.78
N GLU A 192 2.69 6.05 -5.61
CA GLU A 192 2.44 5.01 -6.62
C GLU A 192 2.00 5.61 -7.97
N VAL A 193 1.10 6.59 -7.94
CA VAL A 193 0.66 7.32 -9.15
C VAL A 193 1.80 8.14 -9.75
N GLY A 194 2.58 8.81 -8.89
CA GLY A 194 3.75 9.57 -9.29
C GLY A 194 4.81 8.72 -10.00
N TYR A 195 5.02 7.49 -9.54
CA TYR A 195 5.86 6.50 -10.20
C TYR A 195 5.39 6.21 -11.63
N TYR A 196 4.11 5.91 -11.85
CA TYR A 196 3.61 5.65 -13.22
C TYR A 196 3.68 6.86 -14.14
N ASN A 197 3.33 8.05 -13.62
CA ASN A 197 3.41 9.29 -14.40
C ASN A 197 4.85 9.56 -14.84
N MET A 198 5.82 9.43 -13.92
CA MET A 198 7.24 9.59 -14.21
C MET A 198 7.69 8.68 -15.35
N LEU A 199 7.29 7.40 -15.32
CA LEU A 199 7.65 6.41 -16.35
C LEU A 199 6.96 6.70 -17.69
N SER A 200 5.67 6.98 -17.67
CA SER A 200 4.88 7.27 -18.87
C SER A 200 5.38 8.52 -19.58
N ASP A 201 5.69 9.59 -18.84
CA ASP A 201 6.22 10.84 -19.38
C ASP A 201 7.61 10.64 -19.97
N ALA A 202 8.52 9.96 -19.26
CA ALA A 202 9.85 9.67 -19.76
C ALA A 202 9.82 8.78 -21.03
N PHE A 203 8.96 7.76 -21.05
CA PHE A 203 8.77 6.90 -22.21
C PHE A 203 8.25 7.69 -23.43
N LYS A 204 7.23 8.54 -23.23
CA LYS A 204 6.69 9.41 -24.29
C LYS A 204 7.74 10.40 -24.79
N GLN A 205 8.56 10.96 -23.91
CA GLN A 205 9.64 11.87 -24.31
C GLN A 205 10.71 11.15 -25.15
N LEU A 206 11.11 9.94 -24.76
CA LEU A 206 12.07 9.14 -25.53
C LEU A 206 11.54 8.73 -26.91
N THR A 207 10.23 8.55 -27.03
CA THR A 207 9.58 8.10 -28.28
C THR A 207 9.01 9.25 -29.12
N ALA A 208 9.07 10.50 -28.65
CA ALA A 208 8.44 11.67 -29.27
C ALA A 208 8.92 11.98 -30.70
N THR A 209 10.10 11.50 -31.10
CA THR A 209 10.62 11.67 -32.47
C THR A 209 9.91 10.80 -33.51
N HIS A 210 9.06 9.88 -33.06
CA HIS A 210 8.32 8.96 -33.93
C HIS A 210 6.80 9.16 -33.75
N ASP A 211 6.06 9.10 -34.86
CA ASP A 211 4.60 9.16 -34.83
C ASP A 211 4.05 7.79 -34.44
N SER A 212 3.55 7.67 -33.20
CA SER A 212 2.96 6.42 -32.68
C SER A 212 1.79 5.91 -33.53
N LYS A 213 1.10 6.80 -34.27
CA LYS A 213 0.00 6.41 -35.18
C LYS A 213 0.49 5.78 -36.48
N ARG A 214 1.77 5.94 -36.82
CA ARG A 214 2.39 5.36 -38.03
C ARG A 214 3.18 4.09 -37.73
N LEU A 215 3.49 3.82 -36.47
CA LEU A 215 4.15 2.60 -36.02
C LEU A 215 3.09 1.50 -35.86
N ASP A 216 2.82 0.74 -36.92
CA ASP A 216 2.01 -0.48 -36.84
C ASP A 216 2.81 -1.58 -36.14
N ARG A 217 2.90 -1.49 -34.80
CA ARG A 217 3.60 -2.46 -33.94
C ARG A 217 2.59 -3.34 -33.21
N SER A 218 2.85 -4.64 -33.21
CA SER A 218 2.15 -5.59 -32.34
C SER A 218 2.32 -5.19 -30.86
N PRO A 219 1.34 -5.52 -30.00
CA PRO A 219 1.50 -5.31 -28.57
C PRO A 219 2.70 -6.07 -28.03
N LEU A 220 3.29 -5.56 -26.94
CA LEU A 220 4.25 -6.30 -26.14
C LEU A 220 3.47 -7.23 -25.21
N TYR A 221 3.77 -8.52 -25.27
CA TYR A 221 3.19 -9.51 -24.36
C TYR A 221 4.08 -9.61 -23.13
N VAL A 222 3.49 -9.40 -21.95
CA VAL A 222 4.21 -9.35 -20.68
C VAL A 222 3.77 -10.51 -19.82
N ASP A 223 4.63 -11.52 -19.72
CA ASP A 223 4.49 -12.61 -18.75
C ASP A 223 4.89 -12.11 -17.37
N CYS A 224 3.89 -11.95 -16.50
CA CYS A 224 4.07 -11.41 -15.16
C CYS A 224 4.26 -12.47 -14.08
N ALA A 225 4.59 -13.72 -14.45
CA ALA A 225 4.93 -14.80 -13.53
C ALA A 225 3.87 -15.15 -12.46
N HIS A 226 2.60 -14.79 -12.69
CA HIS A 226 1.52 -14.79 -11.70
C HIS A 226 1.79 -13.92 -10.46
N GLY A 227 2.73 -12.98 -10.60
CA GLY A 227 3.24 -12.12 -9.53
C GLY A 227 2.61 -10.74 -9.47
N VAL A 228 3.11 -9.93 -8.52
CA VAL A 228 2.61 -8.57 -8.26
C VAL A 228 2.78 -7.64 -9.46
N GLY A 229 3.78 -7.91 -10.32
CA GLY A 229 4.05 -7.15 -11.54
C GLY A 229 2.81 -7.01 -12.44
N ALA A 230 1.95 -8.03 -12.52
CA ALA A 230 0.72 -7.98 -13.31
C ALA A 230 -0.22 -6.85 -12.88
N LEU A 231 -0.36 -6.66 -11.56
CA LEU A 231 -1.25 -5.65 -10.98
C LEU A 231 -0.75 -4.24 -11.29
N GLN A 232 0.56 -4.04 -11.27
CA GLN A 232 1.18 -2.74 -11.50
C GLN A 232 1.27 -2.42 -12.99
N MET A 233 1.58 -3.40 -13.83
CA MET A 233 1.55 -3.27 -15.29
C MET A 233 0.13 -2.93 -15.77
N ALA A 234 -0.91 -3.50 -15.18
CA ALA A 234 -2.30 -3.19 -15.55
C ALA A 234 -2.70 -1.73 -15.23
N LYS A 235 -2.10 -1.13 -14.19
CA LYS A 235 -2.28 0.30 -13.87
C LYS A 235 -1.54 1.15 -14.89
N LEU A 236 -0.25 0.89 -15.11
CA LEU A 236 0.61 1.63 -16.03
C LEU A 236 0.14 1.55 -17.49
N ALA A 237 -0.42 0.41 -17.93
CA ALA A 237 -0.93 0.22 -19.29
C ALA A 237 -1.99 1.28 -19.67
N LYS A 238 -2.76 1.77 -18.69
CA LYS A 238 -3.76 2.83 -18.91
C LYS A 238 -3.11 4.16 -19.26
N ASP A 239 -1.97 4.47 -18.62
CA ASP A 239 -1.26 5.73 -18.81
C ASP A 239 -0.41 5.75 -20.08
N LEU A 240 0.05 4.57 -20.52
CA LEU A 240 0.75 4.38 -21.79
C LEU A 240 -0.21 4.46 -22.98
N GLY A 241 -1.41 3.87 -22.87
CA GLY A 241 -2.41 3.90 -23.94
C GLY A 241 -1.86 3.41 -25.28
N ASP A 242 -2.08 4.18 -26.34
CA ASP A 242 -1.61 3.84 -27.69
C ASP A 242 -0.10 4.04 -27.89
N SER A 243 0.60 4.69 -26.95
CA SER A 243 2.07 4.85 -27.04
C SER A 243 2.80 3.51 -26.91
N LEU A 244 2.25 2.58 -26.13
CA LEU A 244 2.73 1.20 -26.04
C LEU A 244 1.57 0.30 -25.61
N ARG A 245 1.08 -0.53 -26.52
CA ARG A 245 0.03 -1.52 -26.23
C ARG A 245 0.65 -2.72 -25.51
N LEU A 246 0.07 -3.09 -24.37
CA LEU A 246 0.51 -4.18 -23.52
C LEU A 246 -0.55 -5.27 -23.43
N GLU A 247 -0.14 -6.52 -23.61
CA GLU A 247 -0.95 -7.71 -23.35
C GLU A 247 -0.37 -8.45 -22.15
N ILE A 248 -1.04 -8.36 -21.01
CA ILE A 248 -0.54 -8.91 -19.75
C ILE A 248 -1.02 -10.36 -19.63
N VAL A 249 -0.09 -11.29 -19.44
CA VAL A 249 -0.36 -12.73 -19.29
C VAL A 249 0.25 -13.27 -18.01
N ASN A 250 -0.21 -14.43 -17.58
CA ASN A 250 0.18 -15.07 -16.32
C ASN A 250 -0.02 -14.11 -15.14
N THR A 251 -1.28 -13.80 -14.84
CA THR A 251 -1.67 -12.90 -13.75
C THR A 251 -1.97 -13.68 -12.47
N PRO A 252 -1.96 -13.02 -11.28
CA PRO A 252 -2.36 -13.67 -10.03
C PRO A 252 -3.75 -14.30 -10.14
N GLY A 253 -3.84 -15.61 -9.88
CA GLY A 253 -5.06 -16.39 -9.98
C GLY A 253 -5.16 -17.30 -11.21
N ASP A 254 -4.36 -17.05 -12.26
CA ASP A 254 -4.30 -17.92 -13.44
C ASP A 254 -3.49 -19.21 -13.20
N GLY A 255 -2.56 -19.17 -12.25
CA GLY A 255 -1.61 -20.22 -11.94
C GLY A 255 -0.83 -19.94 -10.66
N GLU A 256 0.13 -20.81 -10.36
CA GLU A 256 1.01 -20.67 -9.20
C GLU A 256 2.20 -19.75 -9.50
N LEU A 257 2.59 -18.92 -8.53
CA LEU A 257 3.67 -17.94 -8.66
C LEU A 257 4.97 -18.58 -9.18
N ASN A 258 5.54 -18.01 -10.26
CA ASN A 258 6.75 -18.47 -10.95
C ASN A 258 6.70 -19.91 -11.52
N LEU A 259 5.55 -20.59 -11.51
CA LEU A 259 5.47 -21.97 -11.97
C LEU A 259 5.46 -22.04 -13.49
N GLN A 260 6.57 -22.51 -14.08
CA GLN A 260 6.73 -22.66 -15.53
C GLN A 260 6.54 -21.35 -16.32
N CYS A 261 6.79 -20.21 -15.69
CA CYS A 261 6.70 -18.87 -16.27
C CYS A 261 7.63 -17.91 -15.53
N GLY A 262 7.76 -16.69 -16.03
CA GLY A 262 8.60 -15.65 -15.47
C GLY A 262 10.07 -15.70 -15.89
N ALA A 263 10.79 -14.61 -15.59
CA ALA A 263 12.15 -14.38 -16.09
C ALA A 263 13.12 -15.51 -15.74
N GLU A 264 13.06 -16.00 -14.50
CA GLU A 264 13.92 -17.07 -14.00
C GLU A 264 13.67 -18.39 -14.73
N HIS A 265 12.41 -18.74 -14.96
CA HIS A 265 12.08 -19.94 -15.74
C HIS A 265 12.66 -19.80 -17.13
N VAL A 266 12.30 -18.73 -17.84
CA VAL A 266 12.68 -18.48 -19.22
C VAL A 266 14.20 -18.51 -19.43
N GLU A 267 14.95 -17.84 -18.55
CA GLU A 267 16.42 -17.77 -18.67
C GLU A 267 17.09 -19.11 -18.34
N LYS A 268 16.70 -19.76 -17.22
CA LYS A 268 17.40 -20.96 -16.74
C LYS A 268 16.96 -22.25 -17.40
N SER A 269 15.67 -22.38 -17.72
CA SER A 269 15.16 -23.55 -18.44
C SER A 269 15.45 -23.46 -19.93
N ARG A 270 15.72 -22.25 -20.45
CA ARG A 270 15.85 -21.96 -21.89
C ARG A 270 14.62 -22.44 -22.66
N GLN A 271 13.43 -22.22 -22.09
CA GLN A 271 12.14 -22.57 -22.67
C GLN A 271 11.17 -21.39 -22.57
N PRO A 272 10.21 -21.28 -23.51
CA PRO A 272 9.12 -20.30 -23.40
C PRO A 272 8.23 -20.60 -22.17
N PRO A 273 7.51 -19.60 -21.65
CA PRO A 273 6.56 -19.80 -20.55
C PRO A 273 5.38 -20.69 -20.98
N ILE A 274 4.73 -21.33 -20.00
CA ILE A 274 3.73 -22.40 -20.19
C ILE A 274 2.60 -22.09 -21.19
N ASN A 275 2.23 -20.82 -21.36
CA ASN A 275 1.11 -20.39 -22.22
C ASN A 275 1.54 -19.87 -23.61
N MET A 276 2.83 -19.96 -23.94
CA MET A 276 3.37 -19.50 -25.23
C MET A 276 3.70 -20.69 -26.12
N THR A 277 3.16 -20.72 -27.35
CA THR A 277 3.37 -21.82 -28.29
C THR A 277 3.93 -21.36 -29.63
N ARG A 278 4.70 -22.25 -30.28
CA ARG A 278 5.30 -21.98 -31.59
C ARG A 278 4.27 -21.65 -32.66
N GLU A 279 3.07 -22.21 -32.59
CA GLU A 279 2.02 -22.03 -33.60
C GLU A 279 1.30 -20.69 -33.45
N ASN A 280 1.06 -20.26 -32.22
CA ASN A 280 0.23 -19.10 -31.93
C ASN A 280 1.02 -17.81 -31.73
N ASP A 281 2.33 -17.91 -31.45
CA ASP A 281 3.13 -16.78 -30.96
C ASP A 281 4.33 -16.41 -31.85
N ARG A 282 4.42 -16.90 -33.09
CA ARG A 282 5.46 -16.46 -34.04
C ARG A 282 5.41 -14.96 -34.28
N GLY A 283 6.58 -14.33 -34.28
CA GLY A 283 6.76 -12.90 -34.51
C GLY A 283 6.22 -12.00 -33.40
N LYS A 284 5.63 -12.55 -32.33
CA LYS A 284 5.19 -11.76 -31.18
C LYS A 284 6.38 -11.44 -30.29
N ARG A 285 6.45 -10.19 -29.82
CA ARG A 285 7.45 -9.75 -28.85
C ARG A 285 6.94 -10.10 -27.45
N TYR A 286 7.69 -10.92 -26.73
CA TYR A 286 7.42 -11.23 -25.33
C TYR A 286 8.53 -10.67 -24.44
N CYS A 287 8.14 -10.29 -23.23
CA CYS A 287 9.05 -10.24 -22.11
C CYS A 287 8.45 -11.00 -20.91
N SER A 288 9.33 -11.51 -20.05
CA SER A 288 8.95 -12.19 -18.81
C SER A 288 9.58 -11.45 -17.63
N MET A 289 8.75 -11.07 -16.67
CA MET A 289 9.16 -10.52 -15.38
C MET A 289 9.31 -11.65 -14.35
N ASP A 290 10.01 -11.43 -13.25
CA ASP A 290 9.94 -12.34 -12.10
C ASP A 290 8.86 -11.92 -11.09
N GLY A 291 8.60 -12.76 -10.09
CA GLY A 291 7.43 -12.63 -9.20
C GLY A 291 7.30 -11.30 -8.44
N ASP A 292 8.41 -10.62 -8.12
CA ASP A 292 8.42 -9.30 -7.46
C ASP A 292 8.82 -8.15 -8.39
N GLY A 293 9.04 -8.42 -9.67
CA GLY A 293 9.26 -7.44 -10.73
C GLY A 293 10.62 -6.74 -10.68
N ASP A 294 11.67 -7.39 -10.19
CA ASP A 294 13.04 -6.86 -10.19
C ASP A 294 13.93 -7.38 -11.34
N ARG A 295 13.40 -8.30 -12.16
CA ARG A 295 14.08 -8.84 -13.35
C ARG A 295 13.19 -8.85 -14.57
N VAL A 296 13.79 -8.64 -15.73
CA VAL A 296 13.12 -8.85 -17.03
C VAL A 296 14.05 -9.48 -18.05
N VAL A 297 13.51 -10.39 -18.84
CA VAL A 297 14.15 -10.93 -20.05
C VAL A 297 13.16 -10.88 -21.21
N PHE A 298 13.67 -10.72 -22.43
CA PHE A 298 12.86 -10.70 -23.65
C PHE A 298 13.01 -12.02 -24.40
N HIS A 299 11.99 -12.41 -25.17
CA HIS A 299 12.04 -13.61 -25.98
C HIS A 299 10.98 -13.58 -27.09
N TYR A 300 11.15 -14.43 -28.10
CA TYR A 300 10.19 -14.57 -29.19
C TYR A 300 10.39 -15.88 -29.96
N PHE A 301 9.38 -16.27 -30.74
CA PHE A 301 9.54 -17.24 -31.82
C PHE A 301 9.79 -16.51 -33.13
N ASP A 302 10.84 -16.88 -33.87
CA ASP A 302 11.07 -16.38 -35.22
C ASP A 302 10.07 -16.97 -36.24
N ASP A 303 10.21 -16.60 -37.52
CA ASP A 303 9.34 -17.07 -38.60
C ASP A 303 9.46 -18.58 -38.85
N GLU A 304 10.65 -19.14 -38.59
CA GLU A 304 10.92 -20.58 -38.62
C GLU A 304 10.33 -21.28 -37.38
N GLY A 305 9.90 -20.52 -36.38
CA GLY A 305 9.37 -20.96 -35.10
C GLY A 305 10.45 -21.55 -34.18
N ILE A 306 11.68 -21.08 -34.32
CA ILE A 306 12.76 -21.26 -33.34
C ILE A 306 12.56 -20.20 -32.25
N TRP A 307 12.67 -20.63 -30.99
CA TRP A 307 12.55 -19.73 -29.86
C TRP A 307 13.91 -19.10 -29.53
N HIS A 308 13.92 -17.79 -29.33
CA HIS A 308 15.11 -16.99 -29.05
C HIS A 308 14.95 -16.26 -27.72
N LEU A 309 16.04 -16.24 -26.93
CA LEU A 309 16.12 -15.55 -25.65
C LEU A 309 17.02 -14.32 -25.78
N LEU A 310 16.53 -13.19 -25.29
CA LEU A 310 17.28 -11.95 -25.13
C LEU A 310 17.37 -11.62 -23.65
N ASP A 311 18.43 -12.10 -23.03
CA ASP A 311 18.65 -12.03 -21.59
C ASP A 311 19.20 -10.66 -21.14
N GLY A 312 19.58 -10.54 -19.86
CA GLY A 312 20.09 -9.28 -19.32
C GLY A 312 21.35 -8.75 -20.02
N ASN A 313 22.15 -9.61 -20.70
CA ASN A 313 23.30 -9.15 -21.48
C ASN A 313 22.86 -8.41 -22.74
N LYS A 314 21.80 -8.86 -23.40
CA LYS A 314 21.23 -8.16 -24.57
C LYS A 314 20.68 -6.80 -24.19
N ILE A 315 20.04 -6.70 -23.01
CA ILE A 315 19.55 -5.43 -22.45
C ILE A 315 20.73 -4.49 -22.16
N ALA A 316 21.77 -4.99 -21.49
CA ALA A 316 22.97 -4.22 -21.19
C ALA A 316 23.63 -3.65 -22.44
N CYS A 317 23.79 -4.48 -23.48
CA CYS A 317 24.37 -4.06 -24.76
C CYS A 317 23.54 -2.96 -25.44
N LEU A 318 22.21 -3.11 -25.44
CA LEU A 318 21.30 -2.12 -26.02
C LEU A 318 21.37 -0.77 -25.28
N PHE A 319 21.35 -0.81 -23.94
CA PHE A 319 21.41 0.41 -23.12
C PHE A 319 22.78 1.07 -23.22
N ALA A 320 23.86 0.28 -23.21
CA ALA A 320 25.22 0.79 -23.28
C ALA A 320 25.50 1.49 -24.61
N GLU A 321 25.01 0.93 -25.73
CA GLU A 321 25.12 1.57 -27.04
C GLU A 321 24.37 2.90 -27.08
N PHE A 322 23.12 2.95 -26.59
CA PHE A 322 22.35 4.19 -26.55
C PHE A 322 23.07 5.27 -25.72
N LEU A 323 23.55 4.93 -24.52
CA LEU A 323 24.23 5.89 -23.65
C LEU A 323 25.54 6.37 -24.28
N ASP A 324 26.36 5.48 -24.82
CA ASP A 324 27.60 5.86 -25.50
C ASP A 324 27.33 6.82 -26.66
N GLU A 325 26.31 6.55 -27.49
CA GLU A 325 25.89 7.46 -28.57
C GLU A 325 25.55 8.87 -28.03
N LYS A 326 24.86 8.99 -26.89
CA LYS A 326 24.52 10.30 -26.30
C LYS A 326 25.74 10.98 -25.67
N LEU A 327 26.60 10.23 -24.98
CA LEU A 327 27.82 10.76 -24.38
C LEU A 327 28.78 11.29 -25.46
N GLN A 328 28.92 10.58 -26.58
CA GLN A 328 29.69 11.04 -27.72
C GLN A 328 29.09 12.29 -28.36
N ALA A 329 27.77 12.32 -28.57
CA ALA A 329 27.09 13.49 -29.13
C ALA A 329 27.26 14.75 -28.25
N LEU A 330 27.26 14.57 -26.93
CA LEU A 330 27.48 15.62 -25.93
C LEU A 330 28.96 15.91 -25.65
N GLU A 331 29.89 15.18 -26.26
CA GLU A 331 31.34 15.30 -26.07
C GLU A 331 31.80 15.10 -24.60
N LEU A 332 31.00 14.40 -23.79
CA LEU A 332 31.24 14.27 -22.34
C LEU A 332 32.54 13.51 -22.01
N ASN A 333 32.98 12.62 -22.89
CA ASN A 333 34.25 11.90 -22.75
C ASN A 333 35.45 12.88 -22.76
N GLN A 334 35.37 13.98 -23.53
CA GLN A 334 36.42 15.00 -23.59
C GLN A 334 36.47 15.84 -22.30
N GLU A 335 35.37 15.87 -21.56
CA GLU A 335 35.26 16.52 -20.26
C GLU A 335 35.60 15.58 -19.08
N GLY A 336 36.14 14.39 -19.37
CA GLY A 336 36.60 13.44 -18.36
C GLY A 336 35.49 12.61 -17.70
N VAL A 337 34.27 12.62 -18.23
CA VAL A 337 33.18 11.76 -17.74
C VAL A 337 33.49 10.30 -18.07
N THR A 338 33.48 9.44 -17.07
CA THR A 338 33.77 8.01 -17.21
C THR A 338 32.50 7.21 -17.43
N PHE A 339 32.52 6.34 -18.45
CA PHE A 339 31.44 5.41 -18.79
C PHE A 339 31.91 3.96 -18.76
N GLY A 340 31.05 3.05 -18.32
CA GLY A 340 31.32 1.61 -18.36
C GLY A 340 30.07 0.74 -18.37
N CYS A 341 30.22 -0.49 -18.84
CA CYS A 341 29.23 -1.55 -18.73
C CYS A 341 29.75 -2.63 -17.79
N VAL A 342 29.03 -2.90 -16.70
CA VAL A 342 29.40 -3.87 -15.67
C VAL A 342 28.63 -5.17 -15.89
N LEU A 343 29.35 -6.26 -16.07
CA LEU A 343 28.82 -7.61 -16.27
C LEU A 343 29.40 -8.56 -15.23
N THR A 344 28.78 -9.73 -15.04
CA THR A 344 29.35 -10.81 -14.22
C THR A 344 30.04 -11.86 -15.08
N ALA A 345 30.75 -12.80 -14.45
CA ALA A 345 31.36 -13.91 -15.15
C ALA A 345 30.38 -14.76 -15.99
N TYR A 346 29.09 -14.77 -15.64
CA TYR A 346 28.05 -15.49 -16.39
C TYR A 346 27.66 -14.83 -17.71
N ALA A 347 28.06 -13.58 -17.94
CA ALA A 347 27.75 -12.92 -19.19
C ALA A 347 28.40 -13.65 -20.37
N ASN A 348 27.66 -13.82 -21.46
CA ASN A 348 28.19 -14.50 -22.64
C ASN A 348 29.42 -13.76 -23.20
N GLY A 349 30.47 -14.48 -23.58
CA GLY A 349 31.68 -13.90 -24.17
C GLY A 349 31.40 -13.04 -25.39
N ALA A 350 30.40 -13.41 -26.21
CA ALA A 350 29.98 -12.62 -27.36
C ALA A 350 29.44 -11.24 -27.00
N ALA A 351 28.74 -11.10 -25.87
CA ALA A 351 28.25 -9.81 -25.38
C ALA A 351 29.42 -8.89 -24.97
N THR A 352 30.42 -9.46 -24.30
CA THR A 352 31.63 -8.73 -23.91
C THR A 352 32.41 -8.25 -25.13
N GLU A 353 32.60 -9.13 -26.12
CA GLU A 353 33.26 -8.78 -27.38
C GLU A 353 32.48 -7.73 -28.18
N TYR A 354 31.15 -7.83 -28.20
CA TYR A 354 30.29 -6.84 -28.85
C TYR A 354 30.53 -5.44 -28.27
N LEU A 355 30.45 -5.29 -26.95
CA LEU A 355 30.71 -4.02 -26.27
C LEU A 355 32.13 -3.50 -26.54
N GLN A 356 33.13 -4.37 -26.47
CA GLN A 356 34.52 -4.01 -26.76
C GLN A 356 34.70 -3.55 -28.22
N SER A 357 34.01 -4.18 -29.17
CA SER A 357 34.05 -3.79 -30.58
C SER A 357 33.46 -2.40 -30.84
N LYS A 358 32.54 -1.94 -29.97
CA LYS A 358 31.99 -0.58 -29.97
C LYS A 358 32.88 0.43 -29.24
N GLY A 359 33.99 -0.02 -28.63
CA GLY A 359 34.85 0.83 -27.81
C GLY A 359 34.32 1.11 -26.40
N ILE A 360 33.27 0.39 -25.97
CA ILE A 360 32.68 0.55 -24.64
C ILE A 360 33.50 -0.23 -23.62
N ARG A 361 33.86 0.44 -22.52
CA ARG A 361 34.62 -0.20 -21.44
C ARG A 361 33.75 -1.21 -20.69
N VAL A 362 34.17 -2.46 -20.69
CA VAL A 362 33.53 -3.53 -19.89
C VAL A 362 34.31 -3.72 -18.59
N ALA A 363 33.59 -3.78 -17.47
CA ALA A 363 34.14 -4.15 -16.17
C ALA A 363 33.43 -5.41 -15.66
N GLN A 364 34.20 -6.34 -15.09
CA GLN A 364 33.62 -7.53 -14.47
C GLN A 364 33.42 -7.31 -12.97
N ALA A 365 32.29 -7.79 -12.45
CA ALA A 365 31.97 -7.83 -11.04
C ALA A 365 31.68 -9.27 -10.59
N LYS A 366 31.91 -9.52 -9.29
CA LYS A 366 31.41 -10.71 -8.60
C LYS A 366 29.90 -10.89 -8.80
N THR A 367 29.45 -12.14 -8.84
CA THR A 367 28.01 -12.43 -8.99
C THR A 367 27.20 -11.83 -7.83
N GLY A 368 26.09 -11.16 -8.17
CA GLY A 368 25.19 -10.52 -7.23
C GLY A 368 25.11 -9.01 -7.47
N VAL A 369 23.87 -8.53 -7.62
CA VAL A 369 23.52 -7.14 -7.94
C VAL A 369 24.20 -6.10 -7.03
N LYS A 370 24.46 -6.44 -5.76
CA LYS A 370 25.19 -5.59 -4.81
C LYS A 370 26.62 -5.28 -5.29
N PHE A 371 27.33 -6.29 -5.79
CA PHE A 371 28.69 -6.13 -6.30
C PHE A 371 28.70 -5.45 -7.67
N CYS A 372 27.71 -5.75 -8.52
CA CYS A 372 27.51 -5.04 -9.78
C CYS A 372 27.30 -3.54 -9.55
N HIS A 373 26.42 -3.19 -8.60
CA HIS A 373 26.14 -1.80 -8.24
C HIS A 373 27.38 -1.10 -7.66
N GLU A 374 28.11 -1.74 -6.73
CA GLU A 374 29.35 -1.19 -6.17
C GLU A 374 30.40 -0.92 -7.25
N LYS A 375 30.56 -1.83 -8.21
CA LYS A 375 31.46 -1.66 -9.35
C LYS A 375 30.98 -0.55 -10.30
N ALA A 376 29.67 -0.46 -10.55
CA ALA A 376 29.08 0.56 -11.41
C ALA A 376 29.27 1.98 -10.86
N MET A 377 29.21 2.14 -9.54
CA MET A 377 29.44 3.43 -8.85
C MET A 377 30.88 3.96 -8.98
N GLN A 378 31.82 3.17 -9.50
CA GLN A 378 33.19 3.63 -9.81
C GLN A 378 33.24 4.51 -11.07
N PHE A 379 32.21 4.46 -11.91
CA PHE A 379 32.05 5.30 -13.10
C PHE A 379 31.11 6.47 -12.83
N ASP A 380 31.17 7.52 -13.64
CA ASP A 380 30.21 8.64 -13.55
C ASP A 380 28.84 8.27 -14.13
N ILE A 381 28.86 7.35 -15.09
CA ILE A 381 27.69 6.69 -15.64
C ILE A 381 28.03 5.22 -15.92
N ALA A 382 27.17 4.30 -15.55
CA ALA A 382 27.37 2.89 -15.86
C ALA A 382 26.05 2.14 -16.06
N VAL A 383 26.10 1.18 -16.98
CA VAL A 383 25.07 0.14 -17.13
C VAL A 383 25.54 -1.09 -16.34
N TYR A 384 24.67 -1.75 -15.61
CA TYR A 384 24.99 -3.08 -15.07
C TYR A 384 23.81 -4.02 -15.17
N PHE A 385 24.05 -5.25 -15.62
CA PHE A 385 23.05 -6.32 -15.64
C PHE A 385 23.71 -7.68 -15.38
N GLU A 386 23.01 -8.53 -14.66
CA GLU A 386 23.24 -9.97 -14.67
C GLU A 386 22.46 -10.62 -15.83
N SER A 387 22.92 -11.76 -16.34
CA SER A 387 22.24 -12.47 -17.43
C SER A 387 20.79 -12.85 -17.10
N ASN A 388 20.47 -13.04 -15.81
CA ASN A 388 19.12 -13.32 -15.33
C ASN A 388 18.11 -12.16 -15.49
N GLY A 389 18.54 -11.01 -16.03
CA GLY A 389 17.68 -9.86 -16.28
C GLY A 389 17.61 -8.83 -15.15
N HIS A 390 18.33 -9.03 -14.04
CA HIS A 390 18.42 -8.02 -12.98
C HIS A 390 19.52 -7.01 -13.30
N GLY A 391 19.17 -5.73 -13.44
CA GLY A 391 20.13 -4.67 -13.69
C GLY A 391 19.48 -3.30 -13.83
N THR A 392 20.29 -2.26 -13.97
CA THR A 392 19.81 -0.89 -14.25
C THR A 392 20.98 -0.03 -14.75
N VAL A 393 20.74 1.27 -14.90
CA VAL A 393 21.73 2.29 -15.18
C VAL A 393 21.89 3.19 -13.97
N VAL A 394 23.13 3.54 -13.63
CA VAL A 394 23.45 4.51 -12.57
C VAL A 394 24.15 5.73 -13.15
N LEU A 395 23.77 6.91 -12.67
CA LEU A 395 24.40 8.19 -13.00
C LEU A 395 24.73 8.92 -11.71
N LYS A 396 25.94 9.47 -11.59
CA LYS A 396 26.29 10.29 -10.42
C LYS A 396 25.50 11.60 -10.41
N ASP A 397 25.12 12.03 -9.21
CA ASP A 397 24.40 13.30 -9.00
C ASP A 397 25.16 14.49 -9.62
N THR A 398 26.50 14.50 -9.54
CA THR A 398 27.35 15.54 -10.13
C THR A 398 27.21 15.64 -11.65
N LEU A 399 27.00 14.51 -12.33
CA LEU A 399 26.75 14.47 -13.77
C LEU A 399 25.33 14.96 -14.07
N LEU A 400 24.32 14.51 -13.32
CA LEU A 400 22.92 14.94 -13.49
C LEU A 400 22.76 16.45 -13.30
N GLU A 401 23.38 17.03 -12.28
CA GLU A 401 23.40 18.49 -12.05
C GLU A 401 23.99 19.25 -13.24
N LYS A 402 25.06 18.72 -13.84
CA LYS A 402 25.69 19.30 -15.02
C LYS A 402 24.77 19.23 -16.23
N LEU A 403 24.14 18.07 -16.48
CA LEU A 403 23.20 17.88 -17.58
C LEU A 403 22.00 18.83 -17.48
N HIS A 404 21.41 18.98 -16.28
CA HIS A 404 20.30 19.92 -16.06
C HIS A 404 20.69 21.39 -16.28
N LYS A 405 21.94 21.78 -15.93
CA LYS A 405 22.42 23.13 -16.25
C LYS A 405 22.46 23.38 -17.75
N TRP A 406 22.79 22.35 -18.54
CA TRP A 406 22.86 22.45 -20.00
C TRP A 406 21.51 22.61 -20.70
N GLU A 407 20.39 22.20 -20.07
CA GLU A 407 19.06 22.32 -20.67
C GLU A 407 18.74 23.75 -21.11
N ASN A 408 19.24 24.75 -20.38
CA ASN A 408 19.00 26.17 -20.65
C ASN A 408 20.14 26.90 -21.36
N THR A 409 21.33 26.30 -21.42
CA THR A 409 22.54 26.98 -21.96
C THR A 409 22.98 26.44 -23.31
N LEU A 410 22.55 25.24 -23.67
CA LEU A 410 23.04 24.56 -24.85
C LEU A 410 22.19 24.94 -26.07
N HIS A 411 22.82 25.45 -27.13
CA HIS A 411 22.13 26.01 -28.29
C HIS A 411 22.14 25.11 -29.54
N ASP A 412 23.06 24.15 -29.61
CA ASP A 412 23.15 23.19 -30.71
C ASP A 412 22.00 22.17 -30.66
N GLU A 413 21.18 22.12 -31.72
CA GLU A 413 19.96 21.30 -31.74
C GLU A 413 20.22 19.79 -31.64
N ARG A 414 21.34 19.31 -32.21
CA ARG A 414 21.71 17.88 -32.11
C ARG A 414 22.09 17.52 -30.69
N LYS A 415 22.89 18.36 -30.05
CA LYS A 415 23.27 18.21 -28.64
C LYS A 415 22.07 18.40 -27.70
N LYS A 416 21.13 19.31 -27.99
CA LYS A 416 19.87 19.45 -27.22
C LYS A 416 19.04 18.19 -27.26
N LEU A 417 18.88 17.57 -28.44
CA LEU A 417 18.16 16.32 -28.57
C LEU A 417 18.85 15.21 -27.77
N ALA A 418 20.17 15.08 -27.90
CA ALA A 418 20.94 14.09 -27.14
C ALA A 418 20.82 14.30 -25.61
N LEU A 419 20.88 15.55 -25.16
CA LEU A 419 20.70 15.92 -23.75
C LEU A 419 19.29 15.56 -23.24
N SER A 420 18.26 15.94 -23.99
CA SER A 420 16.86 15.65 -23.65
C SER A 420 16.62 14.15 -23.55
N GLN A 421 17.15 13.36 -24.49
CA GLN A 421 17.04 11.90 -24.48
C GLN A 421 17.83 11.28 -23.32
N LEU A 422 19.03 11.78 -22.99
CA LEU A 422 19.80 11.29 -21.86
C LEU A 422 19.13 11.59 -20.52
N LEU A 423 18.54 12.79 -20.37
CA LEU A 423 17.78 13.15 -19.17
C LEU A 423 16.50 12.32 -19.03
N ALA A 424 15.75 12.13 -20.12
CA ALA A 424 14.57 11.26 -20.12
C ALA A 424 14.94 9.80 -19.78
N ALA A 425 16.05 9.29 -20.33
CA ALA A 425 16.56 7.98 -19.94
C ALA A 425 16.93 7.92 -18.45
N SER A 426 17.57 8.96 -17.91
CA SER A 426 17.93 9.02 -16.49
C SER A 426 16.73 9.11 -15.54
N GLN A 427 15.59 9.63 -16.03
CA GLN A 427 14.30 9.64 -15.33
C GLN A 427 13.59 8.30 -15.42
N LEU A 428 13.70 7.60 -16.57
CA LEU A 428 13.04 6.32 -16.80
C LEU A 428 13.71 5.19 -16.01
N VAL A 429 15.04 5.15 -15.97
CA VAL A 429 15.79 4.09 -15.27
C VAL A 429 15.67 4.24 -13.76
N ASN A 430 15.39 3.13 -13.06
CA ASN A 430 15.40 3.12 -11.61
C ASN A 430 16.83 3.03 -11.10
N GLN A 431 17.42 4.16 -10.71
CA GLN A 431 18.82 4.20 -10.28
C GLN A 431 19.05 3.60 -8.87
N ALA A 432 18.01 3.11 -8.18
CA ALA A 432 18.12 2.55 -6.83
C ALA A 432 18.33 1.03 -6.84
N THR A 433 17.62 0.32 -7.72
CA THR A 433 17.70 -1.13 -7.90
C THR A 433 17.24 -1.50 -9.31
N GLY A 434 17.50 -2.73 -9.74
CA GLY A 434 16.94 -3.21 -11.01
C GLY A 434 15.42 -3.20 -10.99
N ASP A 435 14.82 -2.78 -12.11
CA ASP A 435 13.38 -2.52 -12.21
C ASP A 435 12.85 -2.99 -13.55
N ALA A 436 12.17 -4.14 -13.52
CA ALA A 436 11.68 -4.80 -14.72
C ALA A 436 10.73 -3.91 -15.53
N ILE A 437 9.96 -3.04 -14.88
CA ILE A 437 9.02 -2.12 -15.54
C ILE A 437 9.79 -0.99 -16.23
N CYS A 438 10.77 -0.40 -15.55
CA CYS A 438 11.63 0.61 -16.17
C CYS A 438 12.42 0.04 -17.35
N ASP A 439 13.00 -1.14 -17.16
CA ASP A 439 13.87 -1.78 -18.15
C ASP A 439 13.09 -2.18 -19.40
N LEU A 440 11.90 -2.78 -19.27
CA LEU A 440 11.08 -3.12 -20.44
C LEU A 440 10.62 -1.88 -21.21
N LEU A 441 10.28 -0.79 -20.50
CA LEU A 441 9.91 0.47 -21.15
C LEU A 441 11.08 1.07 -21.89
N PHE A 442 12.28 1.02 -21.28
CA PHE A 442 13.46 1.58 -21.91
C PHE A 442 13.86 0.76 -23.14
N VAL A 443 13.82 -0.57 -23.08
CA VAL A 443 14.00 -1.44 -24.25
C VAL A 443 13.03 -1.06 -25.36
N GLU A 444 11.72 -1.04 -25.11
CA GLU A 444 10.73 -0.71 -26.16
C GLU A 444 10.93 0.71 -26.71
N ALA A 445 11.28 1.69 -25.87
CA ALA A 445 11.59 3.05 -26.33
C ALA A 445 12.78 3.08 -27.30
N LEU A 446 13.82 2.28 -27.03
CA LEU A 446 15.00 2.18 -27.90
C LEU A 446 14.70 1.45 -29.20
N LEU A 447 13.91 0.36 -29.15
CA LEU A 447 13.45 -0.34 -30.36
C LEU A 447 12.60 0.57 -31.24
N ILE A 448 11.74 1.41 -30.64
CA ILE A 448 10.97 2.41 -31.37
C ILE A 448 11.89 3.45 -32.02
N GLN A 449 12.86 3.99 -31.28
CA GLN A 449 13.79 5.00 -31.80
C GLN A 449 14.65 4.48 -32.96
N LYS A 450 15.06 3.21 -32.91
CA LYS A 450 15.85 2.57 -33.98
C LYS A 450 14.96 2.00 -35.09
N ASN A 451 13.63 2.03 -34.93
CA ASN A 451 12.66 1.32 -35.79
C ASN A 451 13.04 -0.16 -35.98
N TRP A 452 13.43 -0.81 -34.89
CA TRP A 452 13.86 -2.20 -34.85
C TRP A 452 12.72 -3.12 -34.44
N SER A 453 12.67 -4.28 -35.10
CA SER A 453 11.99 -5.46 -34.59
C SER A 453 12.79 -6.11 -33.46
N ILE A 454 12.20 -7.08 -32.76
CA ILE A 454 12.94 -7.86 -31.76
C ILE A 454 14.05 -8.70 -32.40
N ALA A 455 13.88 -9.15 -33.64
CA ALA A 455 14.89 -9.90 -34.38
C ALA A 455 16.09 -9.01 -34.80
N ASP A 456 15.84 -7.74 -35.15
CA ASP A 456 16.93 -6.79 -35.41
C ASP A 456 17.77 -6.55 -34.16
N TRP A 457 17.12 -6.46 -32.99
CA TRP A 457 17.83 -6.40 -31.71
C TRP A 457 18.55 -7.70 -31.39
N ASP A 458 17.95 -8.86 -31.63
CA ASP A 458 18.65 -10.13 -31.42
C ASP A 458 19.90 -10.24 -32.31
N ALA A 459 19.84 -9.75 -33.54
CA ALA A 459 20.94 -9.82 -34.49
C ALA A 459 22.16 -8.94 -34.15
N ILE A 460 22.14 -8.11 -33.10
CA ILE A 460 23.30 -7.25 -32.77
C ILE A 460 24.57 -8.06 -32.47
N TYR A 461 24.42 -9.26 -31.90
CA TYR A 461 25.46 -10.28 -31.79
C TYR A 461 24.80 -11.65 -31.56
N LEU A 462 25.49 -12.73 -31.92
CA LEU A 462 25.05 -14.09 -31.63
C LEU A 462 25.78 -14.62 -30.40
N ASP A 463 25.03 -15.17 -29.45
CA ASP A 463 25.60 -15.82 -28.28
C ASP A 463 26.52 -16.99 -28.68
N LEU A 464 27.64 -17.13 -27.97
CA LEU A 464 28.38 -18.38 -27.98
C LEU A 464 27.52 -19.48 -27.35
N PRO A 465 27.46 -20.68 -27.96
CA PRO A 465 26.92 -21.85 -27.30
C PRO A 465 27.52 -22.03 -25.90
N SER A 466 26.65 -22.17 -24.90
CA SER A 466 27.06 -22.23 -23.50
C SER A 466 26.30 -23.31 -22.73
N ARG A 467 26.83 -23.67 -21.56
CA ARG A 467 26.27 -24.66 -20.64
C ARG A 467 26.53 -24.24 -19.21
N GLN A 468 25.46 -24.14 -18.43
CA GLN A 468 25.53 -24.01 -16.98
C GLN A 468 25.18 -25.35 -16.33
N THR A 469 26.04 -25.83 -15.43
CA THR A 469 25.87 -27.10 -14.71
C THR A 469 25.96 -26.87 -13.21
N LYS A 470 25.12 -27.55 -12.44
CA LYS A 470 25.17 -27.57 -10.98
C LYS A 470 25.64 -28.94 -10.48
N ILE A 471 26.57 -28.94 -9.53
CA ILE A 471 27.08 -30.15 -8.88
C ILE A 471 26.77 -30.08 -7.40
N LYS A 472 26.02 -31.06 -6.89
CA LYS A 472 25.81 -31.19 -5.44
C LYS A 472 27.10 -31.65 -4.79
N VAL A 473 27.49 -30.96 -3.71
CA VAL A 473 28.68 -31.27 -2.93
C VAL A 473 28.30 -31.35 -1.46
N THR A 474 29.05 -32.14 -0.67
CA THR A 474 28.81 -32.24 0.77
C THR A 474 29.20 -30.95 1.48
N ASP A 475 30.31 -30.34 1.06
CA ASP A 475 30.81 -29.06 1.52
C ASP A 475 31.25 -28.23 0.31
N ARG A 476 30.65 -27.04 0.17
CA ARG A 476 30.95 -26.12 -0.94
C ARG A 476 32.20 -25.29 -0.70
N ASP A 477 32.60 -25.11 0.56
CA ASP A 477 33.72 -24.23 0.95
C ASP A 477 35.09 -24.86 0.63
N VAL A 478 35.08 -26.12 0.16
CA VAL A 478 36.23 -26.81 -0.44
C VAL A 478 36.73 -26.06 -1.68
N VAL A 479 35.83 -25.42 -2.45
CA VAL A 479 36.19 -24.59 -3.60
C VAL A 479 36.05 -23.13 -3.20
N LYS A 480 37.17 -22.40 -3.23
CA LYS A 480 37.16 -20.94 -3.06
C LYS A 480 37.54 -20.31 -4.38
N SER A 481 36.66 -19.45 -4.89
CA SER A 481 36.94 -18.61 -6.05
C SER A 481 37.58 -17.29 -5.61
N ASP A 482 38.15 -16.55 -6.56
CA ASP A 482 38.62 -15.20 -6.31
C ASP A 482 37.48 -14.29 -5.84
N GLU A 483 37.83 -13.30 -5.03
CA GLU A 483 36.84 -12.40 -4.42
C GLU A 483 36.43 -11.25 -5.35
N GLU A 484 37.12 -11.04 -6.47
CA GLU A 484 36.88 -9.90 -7.36
C GLU A 484 35.79 -10.20 -8.40
N ASP A 485 35.83 -11.36 -9.05
CA ASP A 485 35.02 -11.64 -10.24
C ASP A 485 34.52 -13.10 -10.40
N ASP A 486 34.81 -13.99 -9.45
CA ASP A 486 34.41 -15.42 -9.38
C ASP A 486 35.00 -16.34 -10.48
N THR A 487 35.90 -15.88 -11.36
CA THR A 487 36.36 -16.69 -12.51
C THR A 487 37.47 -17.69 -12.20
N LYS A 488 38.25 -17.49 -11.14
CA LYS A 488 39.42 -18.30 -10.83
C LYS A 488 39.25 -19.02 -9.50
N VAL A 489 39.47 -20.33 -9.50
CA VAL A 489 39.58 -21.10 -8.26
C VAL A 489 40.91 -20.75 -7.59
N LEU A 490 40.87 -20.23 -6.35
CA LEU A 490 42.04 -19.99 -5.51
C LEU A 490 42.46 -21.23 -4.75
N THR A 491 41.50 -22.00 -4.22
CA THR A 491 41.78 -23.25 -3.51
C THR A 491 40.76 -24.33 -3.86
N PRO A 492 41.20 -25.59 -4.02
CA PRO A 492 42.57 -26.08 -3.88
C PRO A 492 43.42 -25.89 -5.16
N GLU A 493 44.74 -25.71 -5.00
CA GLU A 493 45.69 -25.36 -6.07
C GLU A 493 45.77 -26.40 -7.20
N ASN A 494 45.70 -27.69 -6.84
CA ASN A 494 45.71 -28.80 -7.80
C ASN A 494 44.49 -28.75 -8.73
N LEU A 495 43.34 -28.32 -8.21
CA LEU A 495 42.12 -28.17 -9.01
C LEU A 495 42.25 -26.99 -9.96
N ARG A 496 42.78 -25.85 -9.50
CA ARG A 496 43.09 -24.71 -10.37
C ARG A 496 43.96 -25.12 -11.55
N THR A 497 45.09 -25.78 -11.26
CA THR A 497 46.05 -26.22 -12.28
C THR A 497 45.40 -27.17 -13.30
N ALA A 498 44.52 -28.08 -12.83
CA ALA A 498 43.82 -29.00 -13.72
C ALA A 498 42.79 -28.27 -14.62
N LEU A 499 42.04 -27.31 -14.07
CA LEU A 499 41.07 -26.52 -14.83
C LEU A 499 41.76 -25.66 -15.89
N ASP A 500 42.88 -25.02 -15.55
CA ASP A 500 43.67 -24.21 -16.49
C ASP A 500 44.22 -25.07 -17.65
N GLY A 501 44.66 -26.30 -17.35
CA GLY A 501 45.11 -27.26 -18.36
C GLY A 501 43.99 -27.60 -19.36
N VAL A 502 42.77 -27.84 -18.87
CA VAL A 502 41.61 -28.08 -19.74
C VAL A 502 41.29 -26.85 -20.60
N LEU A 503 41.30 -25.64 -20.04
CA LEU A 503 41.03 -24.42 -20.81
C LEU A 503 42.04 -24.19 -21.94
N GLN A 504 43.30 -24.57 -21.74
CA GLN A 504 44.33 -24.45 -22.76
C GLN A 504 44.00 -25.28 -24.02
N GLU A 505 43.37 -26.45 -23.86
CA GLU A 505 42.92 -27.30 -24.99
C GLU A 505 41.80 -26.65 -25.82
N TYR A 506 41.04 -25.73 -25.23
CA TYR A 506 39.90 -25.08 -25.87
C TYR A 506 40.19 -23.64 -26.34
N THR A 507 41.43 -23.15 -26.23
CA THR A 507 41.81 -21.78 -26.63
C THR A 507 41.47 -21.49 -28.10
N ASN A 508 41.72 -22.43 -29.01
CA ASN A 508 41.39 -22.30 -30.44
C ASN A 508 39.89 -22.43 -30.76
N LYS A 509 39.08 -22.78 -29.76
CA LYS A 509 37.62 -22.97 -29.84
C LYS A 509 36.86 -21.89 -29.07
N ARG A 510 37.53 -20.77 -28.78
CA ARG A 510 36.98 -19.67 -27.96
C ARG A 510 36.41 -20.17 -26.64
N GLY A 511 37.03 -21.20 -26.06
CA GLY A 511 36.55 -21.83 -24.84
C GLY A 511 36.80 -20.97 -23.61
N ARG A 512 35.75 -20.70 -22.84
CA ARG A 512 35.83 -20.08 -21.52
C ARG A 512 34.98 -20.88 -20.55
N ALA A 513 35.52 -21.18 -19.38
CA ALA A 513 34.78 -21.86 -18.33
C ALA A 513 35.31 -21.47 -16.96
N PHE A 514 34.43 -21.50 -15.96
CA PHE A 514 34.80 -21.23 -14.57
C PHE A 514 33.96 -22.07 -13.62
N VAL A 515 34.44 -22.16 -12.38
CA VAL A 515 33.79 -22.88 -11.29
C VAL A 515 33.69 -21.99 -10.07
N ARG A 516 32.52 -21.96 -9.44
CA ARG A 516 32.33 -21.25 -8.17
C ARG A 516 31.35 -21.92 -7.22
N PRO A 517 31.52 -21.78 -5.90
CA PRO A 517 30.51 -22.22 -4.93
C PRO A 517 29.24 -21.37 -5.06
N SER A 518 28.08 -22.00 -4.92
CA SER A 518 26.79 -21.30 -4.80
C SER A 518 26.71 -20.57 -3.46
N GLY A 519 26.12 -19.38 -3.42
CA GLY A 519 25.91 -18.63 -2.17
C GLY A 519 24.75 -19.17 -1.33
N THR A 520 23.77 -19.82 -1.97
CA THR A 520 22.48 -20.19 -1.37
C THR A 520 22.29 -21.69 -1.15
N GLU A 521 23.15 -22.52 -1.75
CA GLU A 521 23.01 -23.98 -1.75
C GLU A 521 24.37 -24.66 -1.55
N ASN A 522 24.40 -25.90 -1.06
CA ASN A 522 25.59 -26.76 -1.04
C ASN A 522 25.83 -27.38 -2.42
N VAL A 523 26.07 -26.50 -3.39
CA VAL A 523 26.38 -26.87 -4.77
C VAL A 523 27.53 -26.00 -5.29
N VAL A 524 28.26 -26.54 -6.25
CA VAL A 524 29.23 -25.82 -7.06
C VAL A 524 28.63 -25.62 -8.45
N ARG A 525 28.74 -24.40 -8.98
CA ARG A 525 28.26 -24.03 -10.31
C ARG A 525 29.43 -24.02 -11.27
N ILE A 526 29.17 -24.57 -12.45
CA ILE A 526 30.09 -24.59 -13.58
C ILE A 526 29.42 -23.86 -14.72
N TYR A 527 30.15 -22.95 -15.34
CA TYR A 527 29.78 -22.34 -16.59
C TYR A 527 30.84 -22.68 -17.63
N ALA A 528 30.42 -22.98 -18.85
CA ALA A 528 31.30 -23.17 -19.99
C ALA A 528 30.64 -22.61 -21.26
N GLU A 529 31.43 -21.99 -22.12
CA GLU A 529 31.05 -21.54 -23.46
C GLU A 529 32.16 -21.90 -24.46
N ALA A 530 31.79 -22.09 -25.72
CA ALA A 530 32.71 -22.39 -26.81
C ALA A 530 32.08 -22.07 -28.18
N THR A 531 32.82 -22.25 -29.27
CA THR A 531 32.31 -22.04 -30.64
C THR A 531 31.10 -22.92 -31.00
N THR A 532 31.00 -24.13 -30.44
CA THR A 532 29.90 -25.07 -30.74
C THR A 532 29.27 -25.60 -29.46
N GLN A 533 27.99 -26.01 -29.51
CA GLN A 533 27.30 -26.58 -28.35
C GLN A 533 27.99 -27.87 -27.87
N GLN A 534 28.49 -28.69 -28.80
CA GLN A 534 29.21 -29.91 -28.47
C GLN A 534 30.51 -29.62 -27.69
N ASP A 535 31.25 -28.57 -28.08
CA ASP A 535 32.46 -28.17 -27.37
C ASP A 535 32.15 -27.58 -25.99
N ALA A 536 31.10 -26.76 -25.87
CA ALA A 536 30.68 -26.19 -24.59
C ALA A 536 30.22 -27.28 -23.61
N ASP A 537 29.46 -28.26 -24.08
CA ASP A 537 29.01 -29.41 -23.29
C ASP A 537 30.18 -30.30 -22.85
N ALA A 538 31.12 -30.55 -23.77
CA ALA A 538 32.32 -31.31 -23.46
C ALA A 538 33.18 -30.58 -22.40
N LEU A 539 33.37 -29.25 -22.55
CA LEU A 539 34.12 -28.44 -21.60
C LEU A 539 33.48 -28.44 -20.21
N ALA A 540 32.15 -28.23 -20.14
CA ALA A 540 31.40 -28.30 -18.88
C ALA A 540 31.54 -29.68 -18.20
N MET A 541 31.48 -30.76 -18.98
CA MET A 541 31.62 -32.12 -18.46
C MET A 541 33.03 -32.42 -17.95
N GLN A 542 34.08 -31.92 -18.63
CA GLN A 542 35.46 -32.06 -18.15
C GLN A 542 35.67 -31.31 -16.83
N PHE A 543 35.17 -30.07 -16.74
CA PHE A 543 35.17 -29.29 -15.51
C PHE A 543 34.44 -30.03 -14.38
N ALA A 544 33.28 -30.63 -14.67
CA ALA A 544 32.50 -31.38 -13.69
C ALA A 544 33.23 -32.61 -13.14
N LYS A 545 33.94 -33.35 -14.00
CA LYS A 545 34.72 -34.54 -13.59
C LYS A 545 35.86 -34.18 -12.63
N LEU A 546 36.53 -33.05 -12.85
CA LEU A 546 37.63 -32.58 -12.00
C LEU A 546 37.17 -32.22 -10.58
N GLN A 547 35.91 -31.80 -10.41
CA GLN A 547 35.32 -31.45 -9.12
C GLN A 547 34.85 -32.68 -8.31
N CYS A 548 34.68 -33.85 -8.95
CA CYS A 548 34.11 -35.04 -8.33
C CYS A 548 35.05 -36.27 -8.32
N PRO A 549 36.25 -36.25 -7.67
CA PRO A 549 37.08 -37.46 -7.60
C PRO A 549 36.44 -38.64 -6.84
N ASN A 550 35.55 -38.38 -5.86
CA ASN A 550 34.98 -39.41 -4.97
C ASN A 550 33.43 -39.42 -4.87
N ALA A 551 32.71 -38.63 -5.67
CA ALA A 551 31.26 -38.42 -5.50
C ALA A 551 30.40 -38.80 -6.74
N CYS A 552 30.97 -39.46 -7.74
CA CYS A 552 30.22 -39.90 -8.92
C CYS A 552 29.33 -41.11 -8.63
N ASN A 553 28.16 -40.86 -8.04
CA ASN A 553 26.93 -41.61 -8.32
C ASN A 553 25.81 -40.57 -8.38
N ALA A 554 25.26 -40.34 -9.58
CA ALA A 554 24.22 -39.35 -9.94
C ALA A 554 24.70 -37.91 -10.26
N VAL A 555 25.43 -37.75 -11.36
CA VAL A 555 25.24 -36.55 -12.20
C VAL A 555 23.89 -36.73 -12.90
N GLN A 556 22.83 -36.14 -12.34
CA GLN A 556 21.60 -35.96 -13.12
C GLN A 556 21.88 -34.89 -14.17
N VAL A 557 22.16 -35.35 -15.39
CA VAL A 557 22.20 -34.52 -16.60
C VAL A 557 20.73 -34.28 -16.99
N PRO A 558 20.19 -33.06 -16.93
CA PRO A 558 18.97 -32.75 -17.65
C PRO A 558 19.36 -32.68 -19.13
N TYR A 559 19.17 -33.78 -19.84
CA TYR A 559 19.22 -33.81 -21.29
C TYR A 559 17.92 -33.19 -21.82
N GLN A 560 17.94 -31.91 -22.22
CA GLN A 560 16.98 -31.38 -23.20
C GLN A 560 17.59 -30.14 -23.89
N VAL A 561 18.20 -30.36 -25.07
CA VAL A 561 17.90 -29.63 -26.31
C VAL A 561 18.30 -30.58 -27.44
N GLU A 562 17.34 -31.35 -27.96
CA GLU A 562 17.41 -31.67 -29.38
C GLU A 562 17.14 -30.35 -30.11
N GLN A 563 18.18 -29.70 -30.63
CA GLN A 563 17.98 -28.94 -31.85
C GLN A 563 17.67 -30.00 -32.90
N PRO A 564 16.49 -30.02 -33.55
CA PRO A 564 16.23 -31.05 -34.55
C PRO A 564 17.28 -30.90 -35.65
N PRO A 565 18.02 -31.98 -36.00
CA PRO A 565 18.71 -32.03 -37.26
C PRO A 565 17.67 -31.85 -38.38
N ARG A 566 18.01 -31.07 -39.40
CA ARG A 566 17.22 -30.98 -40.64
C ARG A 566 17.02 -32.37 -41.25
N SER A 567 15.86 -33.00 -41.09
CA SER A 567 15.31 -33.98 -42.04
C SER A 567 13.91 -34.45 -41.67
N HIS A 568 13.06 -34.55 -42.71
CA HIS A 568 11.74 -35.19 -42.80
C HIS A 568 11.47 -36.34 -41.82
N PHE A 569 10.26 -36.42 -41.27
CA PHE A 569 9.46 -37.65 -41.29
C PHE A 569 7.99 -37.39 -40.94
N GLU A 570 7.12 -37.98 -41.76
CA GLU A 570 5.67 -38.10 -41.60
C GLU A 570 5.30 -39.17 -40.55
N GLY A 571 4.08 -39.07 -40.00
CA GLY A 571 3.24 -40.26 -39.78
C GLY A 571 3.09 -40.79 -38.35
N GLN A 572 1.85 -40.62 -37.84
CA GLN A 572 1.10 -41.54 -36.96
C GLN A 572 1.70 -41.96 -35.60
N MET A 573 0.97 -41.70 -34.51
CA MET A 573 0.14 -42.74 -33.87
C MET A 573 -0.63 -42.19 -32.64
N SER A 574 -1.85 -42.70 -32.54
CA SER A 574 -2.90 -42.52 -31.52
C SER A 574 -2.82 -43.52 -30.36
N TYR A 575 -3.77 -43.40 -29.41
CA TYR A 575 -4.20 -44.31 -28.31
C TYR A 575 -3.54 -44.06 -26.94
N GLU A 576 -4.22 -43.56 -25.90
CA GLU A 576 -5.26 -44.13 -24.96
C GLU A 576 -4.59 -44.17 -23.54
N MET A 577 -5.20 -44.02 -22.36
CA MET A 577 -6.55 -43.73 -21.85
C MET A 577 -6.42 -43.56 -20.30
N GLN A 578 -7.25 -42.70 -19.71
CA GLN A 578 -8.02 -42.93 -18.46
C GLN A 578 -7.43 -42.89 -17.02
N ASP A 579 -8.42 -42.67 -16.12
CA ASP A 579 -8.50 -42.69 -14.65
C ASP A 579 -8.08 -41.42 -13.87
N GLN A 580 -8.86 -40.83 -12.96
CA GLN A 580 -10.19 -41.14 -12.43
C GLN A 580 -10.75 -39.91 -11.67
N LYS A 581 -12.02 -39.56 -11.91
CA LYS A 581 -12.84 -38.67 -11.06
C LYS A 581 -13.74 -39.53 -10.17
N ALA A 582 -14.08 -38.97 -9.01
CA ALA A 582 -15.29 -39.16 -8.19
C ALA A 582 -15.10 -39.91 -6.86
N LEU A 583 -15.43 -39.21 -5.76
CA LEU A 583 -16.22 -39.74 -4.65
C LEU A 583 -17.10 -38.62 -4.08
N LEU A 584 -18.41 -38.84 -4.14
CA LEU A 584 -19.50 -37.98 -3.69
C LEU A 584 -19.96 -38.37 -2.27
N TYR A 585 -20.46 -37.35 -1.57
CA TYR A 585 -21.44 -37.31 -0.49
C TYR A 585 -22.18 -38.59 -0.07
N HIS A 586 -22.23 -38.81 1.26
CA HIS A 586 -23.26 -39.58 1.95
C HIS A 586 -23.97 -38.72 3.03
N GLN A 587 -25.29 -38.57 2.88
CA GLN A 587 -26.32 -38.47 3.94
C GLN A 587 -27.17 -39.78 3.83
N PRO A 588 -28.13 -40.17 4.74
CA PRO A 588 -29.02 -39.38 5.64
C PRO A 588 -29.34 -40.16 6.97
N PRO A 589 -30.51 -40.09 7.70
CA PRO A 589 -31.70 -39.20 7.66
C PRO A 589 -32.30 -38.70 9.01
N ASN A 590 -33.07 -37.61 8.90
CA ASN A 590 -34.36 -37.20 9.53
C ASN A 590 -34.65 -37.30 11.05
N GLY A 591 -35.06 -36.13 11.61
CA GLY A 591 -36.41 -35.97 12.19
C GLY A 591 -36.52 -35.39 13.62
N ASN A 592 -36.79 -34.08 13.77
CA ASN A 592 -38.02 -33.54 14.40
C ASN A 592 -37.98 -32.00 14.57
N THR A 593 -39.18 -31.44 14.48
CA THR A 593 -39.62 -30.02 14.39
C THR A 593 -39.54 -29.23 15.71
N PRO A 594 -39.69 -27.87 15.64
CA PRO A 594 -39.24 -26.96 16.69
C PRO A 594 -40.33 -26.67 17.75
N SER A 595 -39.93 -26.60 19.02
CA SER A 595 -40.79 -26.17 20.11
C SER A 595 -40.43 -24.77 20.63
N ALA A 596 -41.51 -24.00 20.70
CA ALA A 596 -41.70 -22.67 21.25
C ALA A 596 -40.92 -22.29 22.52
N ILE A 597 -40.59 -21.00 22.52
CA ILE A 597 -40.33 -20.11 23.65
C ILE A 597 -41.27 -20.40 24.84
N PRO A 598 -40.74 -20.60 26.07
CA PRO A 598 -41.48 -20.30 27.28
C PRO A 598 -41.14 -18.88 27.74
N VAL A 599 -42.10 -17.99 27.54
CA VAL A 599 -42.27 -16.78 28.34
C VAL A 599 -42.56 -17.23 29.76
N VAL A 600 -41.73 -16.84 30.74
CA VAL A 600 -42.06 -16.95 32.16
C VAL A 600 -42.15 -15.55 32.74
N TYR A 601 -43.39 -15.08 32.87
CA TYR A 601 -43.76 -14.07 33.86
C TYR A 601 -43.62 -14.69 35.25
N VAL A 602 -42.90 -14.02 36.15
CA VAL A 602 -43.19 -14.11 37.59
C VAL A 602 -43.57 -12.70 38.04
N GLY A 603 -44.88 -12.50 38.15
CA GLY A 603 -45.48 -11.37 38.83
C GLY A 603 -45.11 -11.36 40.30
N GLY A 604 -45.04 -10.16 40.86
CA GLY A 604 -44.64 -9.94 42.23
C GLY A 604 -45.65 -10.43 43.26
N ASP A 605 -45.19 -10.40 44.51
CA ASP A 605 -46.08 -10.15 45.63
C ASP A 605 -45.41 -9.20 46.63
N ALA A 606 -46.24 -8.26 47.05
CA ALA A 606 -45.92 -7.12 47.90
C ALA A 606 -45.85 -7.51 49.38
N LYS A 607 -45.18 -6.65 50.17
CA LYS A 607 -45.75 -5.96 51.35
C LYS A 607 -44.69 -5.01 51.93
N LYS A 608 -44.97 -3.70 51.89
CA LYS A 608 -45.42 -2.85 53.02
C LYS A 608 -44.20 -2.43 53.89
N ASP A 609 -43.93 -1.15 54.12
CA ASP A 609 -44.85 -0.24 54.82
C ASP A 609 -44.78 1.23 54.38
N ASN A 610 -45.96 1.85 54.55
CA ASN A 610 -46.31 3.23 54.29
C ASN A 610 -45.60 4.22 55.23
N TYR A 611 -45.21 5.37 54.67
CA TYR A 611 -45.08 6.62 55.42
C TYR A 611 -46.38 7.43 55.27
N SER A 612 -46.95 7.85 56.40
CA SER A 612 -48.01 8.85 56.44
C SER A 612 -47.82 9.84 57.59
N VAL A 613 -47.62 11.10 57.20
CA VAL A 613 -48.17 12.36 57.75
C VAL A 613 -47.77 12.84 59.17
N ALA A 614 -46.87 13.87 59.19
CA ALA A 614 -46.89 15.20 59.87
C ALA A 614 -47.20 15.33 61.40
N PRO A 615 -47.02 16.49 62.09
CA PRO A 615 -46.21 17.70 61.82
C PRO A 615 -45.36 18.21 63.04
N SER A 616 -44.64 19.32 62.81
CA SER A 616 -44.37 20.46 63.72
C SER A 616 -43.42 20.34 64.92
N ASP A 617 -42.59 21.40 65.00
CA ASP A 617 -42.26 22.21 66.18
C ASP A 617 -41.00 21.98 67.02
N LYS A 618 -40.33 23.14 67.21
CA LYS A 618 -39.46 23.60 68.31
C LYS A 618 -37.96 23.27 68.27
N ALA A 619 -37.24 24.28 67.79
CA ALA A 619 -36.14 24.98 68.47
C ALA A 619 -35.49 24.29 69.68
N GLN A 620 -34.17 24.10 69.61
CA GLN A 620 -33.27 24.54 70.69
C GLN A 620 -31.81 24.60 70.21
N GLU A 621 -31.20 25.76 70.44
CA GLU A 621 -29.77 26.01 70.36
C GLU A 621 -28.98 25.04 71.24
N THR A 622 -27.86 24.50 70.75
CA THR A 622 -26.67 24.33 71.58
C THR A 622 -25.40 24.47 70.74
N LYS A 623 -24.61 25.48 71.09
CA LYS A 623 -23.22 25.68 70.65
C LYS A 623 -22.35 24.51 71.13
N LYS A 624 -21.57 23.90 70.24
CA LYS A 624 -20.25 23.36 70.59
C LYS A 624 -19.22 23.67 69.50
N SER A 625 -18.19 24.39 69.96
CA SER A 625 -16.96 24.73 69.27
C SER A 625 -16.16 23.48 68.90
N GLY A 626 -15.54 23.48 67.72
CA GLY A 626 -14.62 22.42 67.30
C GLY A 626 -13.80 22.79 66.07
N ARG A 627 -12.75 23.58 66.30
CA ARG A 627 -11.50 23.72 65.50
C ARG A 627 -11.57 24.07 64.01
N VAL A 628 -11.15 25.31 63.79
CA VAL A 628 -10.43 25.85 62.63
C VAL A 628 -9.31 24.91 62.16
N LEU A 629 -9.30 24.62 60.85
CA LEU A 629 -8.07 24.51 60.07
C LEU A 629 -8.17 25.54 58.94
N SER A 630 -7.46 26.66 59.14
CA SER A 630 -7.19 27.65 58.13
C SER A 630 -6.08 27.14 57.22
N SER A 631 -6.37 27.01 55.93
CA SER A 631 -5.35 27.13 54.89
C SER A 631 -5.76 28.28 53.97
N SER A 632 -5.33 29.48 54.34
CA SER A 632 -5.32 30.65 53.49
C SER A 632 -4.34 30.42 52.34
N SER A 633 -4.87 30.14 51.14
CA SER A 633 -4.17 30.39 49.88
C SER A 633 -4.68 31.72 49.31
N SER A 634 -3.89 32.76 49.53
CA SER A 634 -3.95 34.02 48.79
C SER A 634 -3.68 33.73 47.31
N GLY A 635 -4.71 33.85 46.47
CA GLY A 635 -4.65 33.66 45.03
C GLY A 635 -5.56 34.64 44.30
N ILE A 636 -5.12 35.09 43.13
CA ILE A 636 -5.55 36.21 42.27
C ILE A 636 -7.04 36.16 41.76
N PHE A 637 -7.95 35.42 42.40
CA PHE A 637 -9.31 35.16 41.89
C PHE A 637 -10.48 35.47 42.84
N THR A 638 -10.27 36.17 43.95
CA THR A 638 -11.28 36.38 45.02
C THR A 638 -12.47 37.31 44.67
N GLY A 639 -12.59 37.81 43.43
CA GLY A 639 -13.63 38.77 43.06
C GLY A 639 -14.73 38.27 42.10
N ARG A 640 -14.65 37.07 41.52
CA ARG A 640 -15.51 36.70 40.37
C ARG A 640 -16.99 36.46 40.73
N TYR A 641 -17.29 36.09 41.97
CA TYR A 641 -18.65 35.79 42.44
C TYR A 641 -19.01 36.54 43.74
N SER A 642 -18.32 37.63 44.06
CA SER A 642 -18.46 38.34 45.33
C SER A 642 -19.86 38.92 45.57
N ASP A 643 -20.59 39.21 44.49
CA ASP A 643 -21.98 39.68 44.49
C ASP A 643 -22.99 38.58 44.84
N HIS A 644 -22.68 37.31 44.58
CA HIS A 644 -23.52 36.17 44.98
C HIS A 644 -22.66 34.90 45.09
N PRO A 645 -22.04 34.65 46.27
CA PRO A 645 -20.96 33.68 46.39
C PRO A 645 -21.44 32.22 46.51
N ASN A 646 -22.70 31.98 46.90
CA ASN A 646 -23.23 30.66 47.18
C ASN A 646 -24.40 30.29 46.26
N CYS A 647 -24.61 29.00 46.05
CA CYS A 647 -25.76 28.47 45.33
C CYS A 647 -27.06 28.58 46.15
N ASP A 648 -28.11 29.11 45.54
CA ASP A 648 -29.45 29.29 46.15
C ASP A 648 -30.20 27.98 46.45
N VAL A 649 -29.69 26.83 45.97
CA VAL A 649 -30.35 25.53 46.13
C VAL A 649 -29.59 24.66 47.13
N CYS A 650 -28.28 24.48 46.98
CA CYS A 650 -27.49 23.62 47.87
C CYS A 650 -26.61 24.36 48.88
N GLY A 651 -26.55 25.70 48.83
CA GLY A 651 -25.77 26.52 49.77
C GLY A 651 -24.25 26.49 49.58
N LEU A 652 -23.73 25.64 48.69
CA LEU A 652 -22.29 25.54 48.43
C LEU A 652 -21.76 26.77 47.69
N SER A 653 -20.54 27.21 48.05
CA SER A 653 -19.86 28.33 47.42
C SER A 653 -19.43 28.02 45.99
N PHE A 654 -19.51 29.03 45.12
CA PHE A 654 -19.03 28.97 43.75
C PHE A 654 -17.50 29.12 43.71
N ASP A 655 -16.89 28.36 42.81
CA ASP A 655 -15.45 28.35 42.58
C ASP A 655 -15.14 28.02 41.10
N MET A 656 -13.89 27.71 40.76
CA MET A 656 -13.50 27.42 39.37
C MET A 656 -14.12 26.13 38.80
N THR A 657 -14.45 25.14 39.66
CA THR A 657 -15.06 23.87 39.25
C THR A 657 -16.58 23.93 39.38
N ARG A 658 -17.10 24.64 40.39
CA ARG A 658 -18.52 24.91 40.63
C ARG A 658 -18.88 26.31 40.18
N ARG A 659 -19.09 26.47 38.87
CA ARG A 659 -19.44 27.76 38.26
C ARG A 659 -20.87 28.19 38.61
N ARG A 660 -21.07 29.51 38.70
CA ARG A 660 -22.39 30.14 38.90
C ARG A 660 -23.18 30.20 37.60
N HIS A 661 -24.42 29.74 37.64
CA HIS A 661 -25.41 29.88 36.58
C HIS A 661 -26.66 30.60 37.10
N GLN A 662 -27.47 31.17 36.22
CA GLN A 662 -28.75 31.77 36.59
C GLN A 662 -29.91 30.90 36.07
N CYS A 663 -30.85 30.53 36.93
CA CYS A 663 -32.08 29.86 36.53
C CYS A 663 -32.87 30.79 35.63
N ARG A 664 -33.17 30.36 34.41
CA ARG A 664 -33.86 31.21 33.44
C ARG A 664 -35.35 31.37 33.72
N ALA A 665 -35.93 30.50 34.56
CA ALA A 665 -37.33 30.54 34.97
C ALA A 665 -37.59 31.30 36.29
N CYS A 666 -36.60 31.38 37.20
CA CYS A 666 -36.82 32.01 38.52
C CYS A 666 -35.71 32.96 38.99
N GLY A 667 -34.64 33.15 38.21
CA GLY A 667 -33.58 34.12 38.48
C GLY A 667 -32.54 33.71 39.52
N ARG A 668 -32.74 32.60 40.23
CA ARG A 668 -31.79 32.08 41.23
C ARG A 668 -30.40 31.78 40.67
N TYR A 669 -29.38 32.05 41.45
CA TYR A 669 -28.00 31.67 41.17
C TYR A 669 -27.72 30.24 41.65
N ILE A 670 -27.41 29.34 40.72
CA ILE A 670 -27.36 27.91 40.94
C ILE A 670 -26.09 27.28 40.35
N CYS A 671 -25.62 26.18 40.96
CA CYS A 671 -24.52 25.38 40.42
C CYS A 671 -25.02 24.35 39.39
N GLY A 672 -24.10 23.71 38.67
CA GLY A 672 -24.41 22.67 37.69
C GLY A 672 -25.24 21.52 38.28
N ASN A 673 -24.88 21.02 39.47
CA ASN A 673 -25.61 19.93 40.14
C ASN A 673 -27.05 20.32 40.52
N CYS A 674 -27.32 21.60 40.77
CA CYS A 674 -28.65 22.12 41.06
C CYS A 674 -29.42 22.58 39.81
N SER A 675 -28.82 22.39 38.62
CA SER A 675 -29.43 22.64 37.31
C SER A 675 -28.96 21.61 36.27
N PRO A 676 -29.20 20.31 36.52
CA PRO A 676 -28.71 19.27 35.63
C PRO A 676 -29.46 19.21 34.30
N LEU A 677 -30.59 19.92 34.17
CA LEU A 677 -31.45 19.90 32.99
C LEU A 677 -31.51 21.25 32.30
N MET A 678 -31.58 21.19 30.97
CA MET A 678 -31.94 22.31 30.10
C MET A 678 -33.35 22.04 29.56
N LEU A 679 -34.27 22.98 29.73
CA LEU A 679 -35.69 22.81 29.40
C LEU A 679 -36.17 24.02 28.60
N LEU A 680 -37.08 23.81 27.65
CA LEU A 680 -37.84 24.91 27.05
C LEU A 680 -38.67 25.58 28.14
N ILE A 681 -38.68 26.90 28.12
CA ILE A 681 -39.49 27.74 29.02
C ILE A 681 -40.57 28.36 28.13
N PRO A 682 -41.85 28.38 28.55
CA PRO A 682 -42.88 29.11 27.81
C PRO A 682 -42.54 30.60 27.68
N GLU A 683 -42.93 31.23 26.58
CA GLU A 683 -42.79 32.68 26.43
C GLU A 683 -43.59 33.42 27.52
N GLY A 684 -42.93 34.33 28.23
CA GLY A 684 -43.46 35.07 29.38
C GLY A 684 -43.19 34.42 30.75
N ASP A 685 -42.72 33.16 30.77
CA ASP A 685 -42.34 32.45 32.00
C ASP A 685 -40.84 32.56 32.33
N GLU A 686 -40.06 33.18 31.44
CA GLU A 686 -38.65 33.52 31.67
C GLU A 686 -38.48 34.76 32.56
N ILE A 687 -37.29 34.93 33.13
CA ILE A 687 -36.98 36.14 33.91
C ILE A 687 -37.12 37.43 33.07
N VAL A 688 -37.70 38.46 33.67
CA VAL A 688 -37.85 39.78 33.04
C VAL A 688 -36.49 40.32 32.59
N GLY A 689 -36.37 40.72 31.32
CA GLY A 689 -35.12 41.24 30.75
C GLY A 689 -34.11 40.16 30.34
N ALA A 690 -34.57 38.93 30.16
CA ALA A 690 -33.82 37.78 29.67
C ALA A 690 -33.10 38.03 28.32
N ARG A 691 -31.85 38.51 28.35
CA ARG A 691 -31.02 38.70 27.13
C ARG A 691 -30.79 37.39 26.38
N GLY A 692 -31.13 37.34 25.09
CA GLY A 692 -30.91 36.17 24.22
C GLY A 692 -31.82 34.97 24.51
N TYR A 693 -33.00 35.22 25.07
CA TYR A 693 -34.05 34.20 25.15
C TYR A 693 -34.60 33.88 23.75
N ASP A 694 -34.77 32.59 23.48
CA ASP A 694 -35.35 32.05 22.25
C ASP A 694 -36.24 30.86 22.69
N PRO A 695 -37.55 30.88 22.40
CA PRO A 695 -38.48 29.83 22.83
C PRO A 695 -38.19 28.47 22.18
N SER A 696 -37.34 28.42 21.15
CA SER A 696 -36.87 27.18 20.51
C SER A 696 -35.63 26.56 21.15
N ILE A 697 -34.94 27.30 22.05
CA ILE A 697 -33.66 26.88 22.64
C ILE A 697 -33.85 26.53 24.11
N PRO A 698 -33.53 25.28 24.53
CA PRO A 698 -33.60 24.88 25.93
C PRO A 698 -32.74 25.77 26.83
N GLN A 699 -33.34 26.26 27.91
CA GLN A 699 -32.73 27.16 28.86
C GLN A 699 -32.43 26.44 30.18
N ARG A 700 -31.46 26.94 30.93
CA ARG A 700 -31.08 26.34 32.20
C ARG A 700 -32.15 26.57 33.26
N ALA A 701 -32.70 25.50 33.80
CA ALA A 701 -33.69 25.54 34.88
C ALA A 701 -33.13 24.88 36.15
N CYS A 702 -33.44 25.44 37.32
CA CYS A 702 -33.06 24.82 38.59
C CYS A 702 -33.92 23.60 38.88
N LEU A 703 -33.45 22.73 39.78
CA LEU A 703 -34.18 21.56 40.25
C LEU A 703 -35.57 21.88 40.83
N HIS A 704 -35.80 23.11 41.30
CA HIS A 704 -37.11 23.53 41.81
C HIS A 704 -38.09 23.91 40.67
N CYS A 705 -37.58 24.42 39.56
CA CYS A 705 -38.40 24.78 38.40
C CYS A 705 -38.63 23.59 37.46
N ALA A 706 -37.70 22.62 37.43
CA ALA A 706 -37.79 21.47 36.54
C ALA A 706 -39.09 20.65 36.67
N PRO A 707 -39.63 20.33 37.87
CA PRO A 707 -40.90 19.61 38.01
C PRO A 707 -42.10 20.32 37.36
N ARG A 708 -42.10 21.66 37.36
CA ARG A 708 -43.15 22.47 36.72
C ARG A 708 -43.00 22.50 35.20
N LEU A 709 -41.76 22.56 34.70
CA LEU A 709 -41.46 22.70 33.27
C LEU A 709 -41.48 21.38 32.51
N ARG A 710 -41.15 20.25 33.17
CA ARG A 710 -41.08 18.91 32.55
C ARG A 710 -42.37 18.48 31.83
N PRO A 711 -43.57 18.62 32.42
CA PRO A 711 -44.82 18.21 31.75
C PRO A 711 -45.10 19.01 30.47
N LEU A 712 -44.56 20.23 30.35
CA LEU A 712 -44.78 21.12 29.20
C LEU A 712 -43.86 20.81 28.02
N GLN A 713 -42.78 20.04 28.22
CA GLN A 713 -41.73 19.90 27.20
C GLN A 713 -42.24 19.27 25.91
N ALA A 714 -43.13 18.29 25.97
CA ALA A 714 -43.65 17.65 24.76
C ALA A 714 -44.39 18.64 23.84
N ASP A 715 -45.26 19.48 24.42
CA ASP A 715 -46.00 20.52 23.68
C ASP A 715 -45.08 21.65 23.21
N LEU A 716 -44.15 22.10 24.06
CA LEU A 716 -43.19 23.15 23.69
C LEU A 716 -42.23 22.69 22.58
N VAL A 717 -41.74 21.45 22.64
CA VAL A 717 -40.90 20.88 21.58
C VAL A 717 -41.68 20.78 20.28
N ALA A 718 -42.92 20.29 20.32
CA ALA A 718 -43.77 20.20 19.12
C ALA A 718 -43.98 21.57 18.45
N ARG A 719 -44.20 22.63 19.24
CA ARG A 719 -44.48 23.99 18.74
C ARG A 719 -43.24 24.77 18.33
N PHE A 720 -42.15 24.66 19.08
CA PHE A 720 -41.03 25.60 18.99
C PHE A 720 -39.71 24.97 18.56
N ALA A 721 -39.53 23.64 18.61
CA ALA A 721 -38.27 23.03 18.20
C ALA A 721 -38.02 23.27 16.71
N LYS A 722 -36.78 23.64 16.37
CA LYS A 722 -36.39 23.93 14.99
C LYS A 722 -36.47 22.69 14.09
N ALA A 723 -36.33 21.50 14.67
CA ALA A 723 -36.54 20.22 14.00
C ALA A 723 -37.90 20.10 13.28
N ASN A 724 -38.93 20.79 13.79
CA ASN A 724 -40.29 20.75 13.26
C ASN A 724 -40.59 21.90 12.27
N ALA A 725 -39.65 22.84 12.07
CA ALA A 725 -39.86 23.97 11.19
C ALA A 725 -40.02 23.53 9.72
N GLU A 726 -40.96 24.14 9.01
CA GLU A 726 -41.07 23.97 7.57
C GLU A 726 -39.85 24.58 6.86
N VAL A 727 -39.30 23.85 5.91
CA VAL A 727 -38.12 24.29 5.13
C VAL A 727 -38.52 24.52 3.69
N LEU A 728 -38.15 25.68 3.15
CA LEU A 728 -38.34 26.00 1.73
C LEU A 728 -37.62 24.97 0.83
N PRO A 729 -38.10 24.74 -0.41
CA PRO A 729 -37.44 23.83 -1.34
C PRO A 729 -35.95 24.18 -1.50
N HIS A 730 -35.08 23.18 -1.31
CA HIS A 730 -33.64 23.37 -1.40
C HIS A 730 -33.15 23.18 -2.85
N GLU A 731 -32.66 24.23 -3.48
CA GLU A 731 -31.96 24.13 -4.77
C GLU A 731 -30.47 23.83 -4.56
N ASN A 732 -29.99 22.77 -5.21
CA ASN A 732 -28.62 22.30 -5.05
C ASN A 732 -27.60 23.28 -5.65
N LYS A 733 -26.69 23.80 -4.83
CA LYS A 733 -25.69 24.81 -5.23
C LYS A 733 -24.34 24.13 -5.45
N SER A 734 -23.77 24.25 -6.66
CA SER A 734 -22.48 23.65 -7.06
C SER A 734 -21.23 24.30 -6.43
N ARG A 735 -21.33 24.85 -5.21
CA ARG A 735 -20.27 25.62 -4.55
C ARG A 735 -19.81 24.92 -3.28
N LEU A 736 -18.50 24.94 -3.05
CA LEU A 736 -17.87 24.37 -1.86
C LEU A 736 -18.35 25.11 -0.60
N HIS A 737 -18.63 24.37 0.48
CA HIS A 737 -19.20 24.94 1.70
C HIS A 737 -18.17 25.53 2.68
N VAL A 738 -18.65 26.42 3.54
CA VAL A 738 -17.84 27.04 4.61
C VAL A 738 -17.66 26.00 5.74
N PRO A 739 -16.45 25.79 6.27
CA PRO A 739 -16.11 24.71 7.24
C PRO A 739 -16.64 24.92 8.67
N PHE A 740 -17.64 25.81 8.85
CA PHE A 740 -18.23 26.07 10.14
C PHE A 740 -19.71 26.45 9.96
N SER A 741 -20.61 25.48 10.18
CA SER A 741 -22.04 25.78 10.24
C SER A 741 -22.49 26.02 11.68
N PRO A 742 -23.23 27.11 11.94
CA PRO A 742 -23.70 27.44 13.28
C PRO A 742 -24.94 26.63 13.71
N THR A 743 -25.61 25.93 12.79
CA THR A 743 -26.86 25.21 13.06
C THR A 743 -26.92 23.87 12.32
N LEU A 744 -27.73 22.91 12.81
CA LEU A 744 -27.85 21.56 12.23
C LEU A 744 -28.66 21.58 10.93
N GLU A 745 -29.65 22.47 10.79
CA GLU A 745 -30.38 22.74 9.53
C GLU A 745 -29.39 23.01 8.40
N LYS A 746 -28.39 23.86 8.67
CA LYS A 746 -27.39 24.23 7.68
C LYS A 746 -26.51 23.03 7.31
N GLU A 747 -26.13 22.21 8.28
CA GLU A 747 -25.37 20.98 7.99
C GLU A 747 -26.18 19.96 7.17
N CYS A 748 -27.50 19.84 7.41
CA CYS A 748 -28.37 19.01 6.58
C CYS A 748 -28.42 19.52 5.12
N THR A 749 -28.47 20.85 4.91
CA THR A 749 -28.40 21.41 3.55
C THR A 749 -27.05 21.21 2.88
N ASN A 750 -25.95 21.38 3.62
CA ASN A 750 -24.60 21.15 3.10
C ASN A 750 -24.40 19.67 2.74
N ALA A 751 -24.88 18.75 3.60
CA ALA A 751 -24.81 17.32 3.32
C ALA A 751 -25.62 16.94 2.08
N ALA A 752 -26.80 17.55 1.86
CA ALA A 752 -27.60 17.35 0.65
C ALA A 752 -26.87 17.79 -0.63
N ASP A 753 -26.17 18.92 -0.57
CA ASP A 753 -25.34 19.43 -1.67
C ASP A 753 -24.12 18.54 -1.94
N ILE A 754 -23.40 18.13 -0.89
CA ILE A 754 -22.25 17.21 -0.97
C ILE A 754 -22.67 15.89 -1.61
N ILE A 755 -23.77 15.27 -1.14
CA ILE A 755 -24.33 14.07 -1.75
C ILE A 755 -24.58 14.33 -3.25
N GLY A 756 -25.28 15.41 -3.60
CA GLY A 756 -25.55 15.72 -5.00
C GLY A 756 -24.28 15.90 -5.86
N ASN A 757 -23.22 16.50 -5.30
CA ASN A 757 -21.94 16.70 -6.00
C ASN A 757 -21.22 15.38 -6.28
N PHE A 758 -21.31 14.38 -5.38
CA PHE A 758 -20.74 13.05 -5.62
C PHE A 758 -21.47 12.23 -6.71
N PHE A 759 -22.71 12.61 -7.08
CA PHE A 759 -23.56 11.84 -7.99
C PHE A 759 -24.01 12.61 -9.27
N ARG A 760 -23.37 13.75 -9.61
CA ARG A 760 -23.65 14.54 -10.83
C ARG A 760 -22.83 14.09 -12.05
N ASN A 761 -23.46 14.09 -13.24
CA ASN A 761 -22.86 13.70 -14.52
C ASN A 761 -22.26 14.87 -15.34
N ASP A 762 -22.48 16.13 -14.95
CA ASP A 762 -22.38 17.31 -15.82
C ASP A 762 -21.20 18.25 -15.49
N SER A 763 -20.26 17.86 -14.62
CA SER A 763 -19.09 18.67 -14.24
C SER A 763 -17.77 18.00 -14.60
N GLY A 764 -17.46 17.84 -15.90
CA GLY A 764 -16.12 17.38 -16.36
C GLY A 764 -15.59 16.12 -15.67
N ALA A 765 -16.51 15.27 -15.21
CA ALA A 765 -16.26 14.04 -14.52
C ALA A 765 -16.49 12.93 -15.54
N SER A 766 -15.39 12.39 -16.08
CA SER A 766 -15.41 11.07 -16.71
C SER A 766 -16.14 10.08 -15.79
N GLY A 767 -16.86 9.11 -16.34
CA GLY A 767 -17.75 8.16 -15.62
C GLY A 767 -17.10 7.32 -14.50
N ASP A 768 -15.83 7.58 -14.17
CA ASP A 768 -15.00 6.98 -13.14
C ASP A 768 -15.06 7.66 -11.76
N ARG A 769 -15.83 8.76 -11.61
CA ARG A 769 -15.99 9.50 -10.34
C ARG A 769 -17.24 9.13 -9.52
N SER A 770 -18.07 8.19 -9.99
CA SER A 770 -19.30 7.79 -9.28
C SER A 770 -19.00 6.77 -8.18
N ILE A 771 -19.56 6.99 -6.99
CA ILE A 771 -19.53 6.00 -5.91
C ILE A 771 -20.28 4.76 -6.38
N PRO A 772 -19.70 3.54 -6.26
CA PRO A 772 -20.39 2.32 -6.60
C PRO A 772 -21.74 2.27 -5.87
N ILE A 773 -22.81 2.27 -6.64
CA ILE A 773 -24.20 2.29 -6.18
C ILE A 773 -24.49 1.18 -5.15
N SER A 774 -23.82 0.03 -5.29
CA SER A 774 -23.93 -1.12 -4.38
C SER A 774 -23.39 -0.85 -2.96
N LEU A 775 -22.50 0.13 -2.76
CA LEU A 775 -21.95 0.46 -1.43
C LEU A 775 -22.94 1.26 -0.58
N LEU A 776 -23.75 2.12 -1.21
CA LEU A 776 -24.85 2.80 -0.51
C LEU A 776 -26.00 1.86 -0.17
N GLU A 777 -26.23 0.84 -1.00
CA GLU A 777 -27.28 -0.16 -0.77
C GLU A 777 -27.07 -0.94 0.52
N HIS A 778 -25.82 -1.22 0.90
CA HIS A 778 -25.44 -1.98 2.08
C HIS A 778 -24.91 -1.11 3.23
N ALA A 779 -24.99 0.22 3.10
CA ALA A 779 -24.55 1.14 4.14
C ALA A 779 -25.44 1.06 5.38
N HIS A 780 -24.82 0.92 6.55
CA HIS A 780 -25.48 1.00 7.86
C HIS A 780 -25.54 2.44 8.39
N GLY A 781 -24.76 3.35 7.81
CA GLY A 781 -24.80 4.78 8.12
C GLY A 781 -23.92 5.59 7.18
N LEU A 782 -24.04 6.91 7.25
CA LEU A 782 -23.22 7.87 6.51
C LEU A 782 -22.74 8.98 7.46
N ALA A 783 -21.45 9.32 7.39
CA ALA A 783 -20.92 10.54 8.02
C ALA A 783 -20.43 11.50 6.93
N ILE A 784 -20.95 12.73 6.93
CA ILE A 784 -20.71 13.72 5.87
C ILE A 784 -20.20 15.00 6.52
N MET A 785 -19.05 15.51 6.10
CA MET A 785 -18.39 16.65 6.74
C MET A 785 -17.65 17.57 5.76
N THR A 786 -17.50 18.83 6.14
CA THR A 786 -16.59 19.79 5.50
C THR A 786 -15.45 20.10 6.47
N ILE A 787 -14.21 19.97 6.02
CA ILE A 787 -12.99 20.10 6.81
C ILE A 787 -12.12 21.20 6.20
N VAL A 788 -11.57 22.09 7.02
CA VAL A 788 -10.47 22.97 6.64
C VAL A 788 -9.17 22.51 7.27
N LYS A 789 -8.11 22.58 6.48
CA LYS A 789 -6.73 22.39 6.90
C LYS A 789 -5.95 23.66 6.60
N ALA A 790 -5.29 24.23 7.59
CA ALA A 790 -4.39 25.36 7.39
C ALA A 790 -3.22 25.32 8.39
N GLY A 791 -2.01 25.58 7.91
CA GLY A 791 -0.84 25.74 8.78
C GLY A 791 0.49 25.55 8.07
N VAL A 792 1.55 25.82 8.82
CA VAL A 792 2.96 25.65 8.43
C VAL A 792 3.62 24.83 9.53
N VAL A 793 4.16 23.65 9.22
CA VAL A 793 4.77 22.68 10.17
C VAL A 793 3.79 22.02 11.16
N VAL A 794 2.84 22.80 11.71
CA VAL A 794 1.69 22.32 12.47
C VAL A 794 0.44 22.80 11.75
N VAL A 795 -0.34 21.87 11.23
CA VAL A 795 -1.61 22.16 10.56
C VAL A 795 -2.77 21.93 11.52
N GLY A 796 -3.58 22.97 11.68
CA GLY A 796 -4.86 22.87 12.36
C GLY A 796 -5.90 22.30 11.39
N LYS A 797 -6.61 21.26 11.84
CA LYS A 797 -7.77 20.69 11.16
C LYS A 797 -9.02 21.04 11.95
N VAL A 798 -10.00 21.64 11.29
CA VAL A 798 -11.31 21.92 11.88
C VAL A 798 -12.36 21.60 10.84
N GLY A 799 -13.36 20.80 11.21
CA GLY A 799 -14.46 20.49 10.32
C GLY A 799 -15.76 20.23 11.08
N THR A 800 -16.87 20.38 10.36
CA THR A 800 -18.21 20.13 10.89
C THR A 800 -19.06 19.38 9.88
N GLY A 801 -20.07 18.67 10.37
CA GLY A 801 -20.91 17.83 9.51
C GLY A 801 -22.04 17.14 10.26
N ILE A 802 -22.57 16.08 9.66
CA ILE A 802 -23.59 15.19 10.25
C ILE A 802 -23.18 13.72 10.17
N VAL A 803 -23.78 12.92 11.03
CA VAL A 803 -23.87 11.46 10.89
C VAL A 803 -25.34 11.03 10.90
N ILE A 804 -25.68 10.05 10.08
CA ILE A 804 -27.02 9.47 9.96
C ILE A 804 -26.92 7.95 9.83
N ALA A 805 -27.83 7.22 10.45
CA ALA A 805 -27.83 5.76 10.48
C ALA A 805 -28.99 5.19 9.67
N ARG A 806 -28.83 3.97 9.17
CA ARG A 806 -29.91 3.22 8.54
C ARG A 806 -30.59 2.33 9.59
N LEU A 807 -31.89 2.51 9.76
CA LEU A 807 -32.70 1.78 10.71
C LEU A 807 -33.08 0.39 10.18
N SER A 808 -33.53 -0.49 11.07
CA SER A 808 -33.91 -1.87 10.73
C SER A 808 -35.10 -1.94 9.76
N ASP A 809 -35.93 -0.90 9.69
CA ASP A 809 -37.04 -0.78 8.73
C ASP A 809 -36.58 -0.26 7.35
N GLY A 810 -35.27 -0.02 7.17
CA GLY A 810 -34.66 0.49 5.95
C GLY A 810 -34.69 2.01 5.81
N SER A 811 -35.38 2.73 6.69
CA SER A 811 -35.43 4.19 6.71
C SER A 811 -34.15 4.80 7.32
N TRP A 812 -33.91 6.09 7.04
CA TRP A 812 -32.80 6.82 7.65
C TRP A 812 -33.21 7.42 9.00
N SER A 813 -32.30 7.39 9.97
CA SER A 813 -32.50 7.94 11.31
C SER A 813 -32.58 9.47 11.31
N ALA A 814 -32.83 10.06 12.49
CA ALA A 814 -32.59 11.49 12.69
C ALA A 814 -31.08 11.80 12.60
N PRO A 815 -30.64 12.91 11.96
CA PRO A 815 -29.22 13.24 11.84
C PRO A 815 -28.65 13.78 13.15
N SER A 816 -27.40 13.43 13.47
CA SER A 816 -26.66 14.01 14.60
C SER A 816 -25.54 14.92 14.09
N ALA A 817 -25.43 16.12 14.65
CA ALA A 817 -24.34 17.03 14.35
C ALA A 817 -23.01 16.47 14.88
N ILE A 818 -21.97 16.51 14.04
CA ILE A 818 -20.61 16.10 14.40
C ILE A 818 -19.61 17.22 14.11
N GLY A 819 -18.51 17.21 14.85
CA GLY A 819 -17.38 18.10 14.65
C GLY A 819 -16.08 17.33 14.73
N THR A 820 -15.09 17.77 13.96
CA THR A 820 -13.72 17.27 14.03
C THR A 820 -12.77 18.42 14.35
N VAL A 821 -11.89 18.22 15.33
CA VAL A 821 -10.76 19.09 15.59
C VAL A 821 -9.51 18.24 15.66
N GLY A 822 -8.47 18.65 14.95
CA GLY A 822 -7.23 17.92 14.92
C GLY A 822 -6.02 18.83 14.81
N LEU A 823 -4.91 18.35 15.34
CA LEU A 823 -3.60 18.93 15.11
C LEU A 823 -2.79 17.87 14.39
N SER A 824 -2.10 18.29 13.34
CA SER A 824 -1.16 17.42 12.65
C SER A 824 0.20 18.08 12.52
N GLY A 825 1.24 17.36 12.94
CA GLY A 825 2.63 17.80 12.87
C GLY A 825 3.37 17.10 11.72
N GLY A 826 4.20 17.85 10.98
CA GLY A 826 5.02 17.35 9.87
C GLY A 826 5.43 18.46 8.89
N PHE A 827 6.27 18.16 7.89
CA PHE A 827 6.62 19.12 6.83
C PHE A 827 5.38 19.43 5.98
N GLN A 828 4.66 20.50 6.32
CA GLN A 828 3.36 20.85 5.75
C GLN A 828 3.32 22.36 5.46
N PHE A 829 2.81 22.73 4.28
CA PHE A 829 2.52 24.12 3.91
C PHE A 829 1.29 24.17 2.98
N GLY A 830 0.30 24.99 3.34
CA GLY A 830 -0.86 25.23 2.47
C GLY A 830 -2.17 25.42 3.22
N GLY A 831 -3.23 25.67 2.46
CA GLY A 831 -4.59 25.78 2.95
C GLY A 831 -5.53 25.04 1.99
N GLU A 832 -6.31 24.10 2.51
CA GLU A 832 -7.30 23.37 1.71
C GLU A 832 -8.63 23.24 2.46
N ILE A 833 -9.72 23.23 1.68
CA ILE A 833 -11.06 22.85 2.14
C ILE A 833 -11.36 21.48 1.53
N VAL A 834 -11.89 20.55 2.33
CA VAL A 834 -12.27 19.20 1.90
C VAL A 834 -13.68 18.84 2.34
N GLU A 835 -14.51 18.42 1.40
CA GLU A 835 -15.80 17.78 1.63
C GLU A 835 -15.60 16.27 1.65
N VAL A 836 -16.08 15.57 2.67
CA VAL A 836 -15.86 14.14 2.88
C VAL A 836 -17.19 13.44 3.13
N MET A 837 -17.38 12.27 2.52
CA MET A 837 -18.46 11.34 2.80
C MET A 837 -17.90 9.96 3.17
N ILE A 838 -18.24 9.48 4.36
CA ILE A 838 -17.82 8.20 4.91
C ILE A 838 -19.03 7.27 4.93
N ILE A 839 -18.90 6.14 4.25
CA ILE A 839 -19.85 5.03 4.27
C ILE A 839 -19.52 4.12 5.45
N LEU A 840 -20.45 4.01 6.38
CA LEU A 840 -20.34 3.16 7.56
C LEU A 840 -20.84 1.76 7.20
N GLY A 841 -19.92 0.81 7.12
CA GLY A 841 -20.17 -0.54 6.60
C GLY A 841 -20.84 -1.49 7.59
N SER A 842 -20.90 -1.14 8.88
CA SER A 842 -21.47 -1.98 9.93
C SER A 842 -22.23 -1.17 11.00
N PRO A 843 -23.13 -1.82 11.77
CA PRO A 843 -23.77 -1.18 12.92
C PRO A 843 -22.76 -0.68 13.95
N ALA A 844 -21.68 -1.43 14.20
CA ALA A 844 -20.62 -1.04 15.13
C ALA A 844 -19.93 0.27 14.70
N ALA A 845 -19.78 0.53 13.40
CA ALA A 845 -19.22 1.79 12.89
C ALA A 845 -20.12 3.01 13.17
N VAL A 846 -21.44 2.80 13.28
CA VAL A 846 -22.40 3.84 13.69
C VAL A 846 -22.30 4.09 15.20
N GLU A 847 -22.16 3.04 15.99
CA GLU A 847 -22.07 3.11 17.46
C GLU A 847 -20.86 3.92 17.94
N VAL A 848 -19.79 4.02 17.14
CA VAL A 848 -18.62 4.88 17.42
C VAL A 848 -19.03 6.34 17.70
N PHE A 849 -20.11 6.82 17.07
CA PHE A 849 -20.60 8.17 17.23
C PHE A 849 -21.50 8.36 18.47
N TYR A 850 -21.72 7.33 19.30
CA TYR A 850 -22.52 7.44 20.52
C TYR A 850 -21.78 8.13 21.67
N SER A 851 -20.45 8.25 21.57
CA SER A 851 -19.62 8.92 22.58
C SER A 851 -18.42 9.62 21.93
N PRO A 852 -17.91 10.74 22.50
CA PRO A 852 -16.72 11.41 21.97
C PRO A 852 -15.52 10.48 21.93
N GLN A 853 -14.83 10.39 20.78
CA GLN A 853 -13.64 9.56 20.62
C GLN A 853 -12.42 10.43 20.32
N VAL A 854 -11.28 10.07 20.92
CA VAL A 854 -9.97 10.62 20.58
C VAL A 854 -9.31 9.65 19.60
N ASN A 855 -9.18 10.02 18.33
CA ASN A 855 -8.50 9.16 17.36
C ASN A 855 -6.99 9.31 17.55
N VAL A 856 -6.41 8.31 18.20
CA VAL A 856 -4.97 8.04 18.25
C VAL A 856 -4.77 6.63 17.70
N GLY A 857 -4.66 6.49 16.37
CA GLY A 857 -4.18 5.27 15.69
C GLY A 857 -4.95 3.97 15.95
N GLY A 858 -6.23 4.00 16.38
CA GLY A 858 -7.00 2.79 16.70
C GLY A 858 -8.53 2.91 16.66
N GLY A 859 -9.06 4.01 16.11
CA GLY A 859 -10.51 4.25 15.91
C GLY A 859 -10.74 5.06 14.63
N LEU A 860 -11.97 5.01 14.08
CA LEU A 860 -12.40 5.53 12.75
C LEU A 860 -11.42 6.54 12.13
N ASP A 861 -10.41 6.04 11.42
CA ASP A 861 -9.29 6.85 10.96
C ASP A 861 -9.69 7.54 9.66
N VAL A 862 -10.07 8.81 9.76
CA VAL A 862 -10.42 9.63 8.59
C VAL A 862 -9.15 10.29 8.09
N ALA A 863 -8.30 9.50 7.42
CA ALA A 863 -7.27 10.02 6.55
C ALA A 863 -7.96 10.66 5.34
N VAL A 864 -7.67 11.94 5.09
CA VAL A 864 -8.23 12.70 3.98
C VAL A 864 -7.05 13.30 3.25
N GLY A 865 -6.71 12.83 2.05
CA GLY A 865 -5.71 13.41 1.15
C GLY A 865 -6.36 14.00 -0.13
N PRO A 866 -5.65 14.86 -0.91
CA PRO A 866 -6.20 15.46 -2.12
C PRO A 866 -6.34 14.44 -3.27
N TYR A 867 -7.31 14.69 -4.15
CA TYR A 867 -8.01 13.75 -5.05
C TYR A 867 -7.25 12.68 -5.83
N GLY A 868 -7.94 11.53 -5.95
CA GLY A 868 -8.15 10.85 -7.22
C GLY A 868 -7.65 9.41 -7.30
N ARG A 869 -8.47 8.48 -6.77
CA ARG A 869 -8.41 7.03 -7.03
C ARG A 869 -7.15 6.29 -6.53
N SER A 870 -6.93 6.40 -5.24
CA SER A 870 -6.81 5.20 -4.41
C SER A 870 -7.78 5.43 -3.26
N ALA A 871 -8.64 4.47 -3.00
CA ALA A 871 -8.97 4.28 -1.60
C ALA A 871 -7.61 4.02 -0.94
N GLU A 872 -7.04 5.04 -0.29
CA GLU A 872 -6.49 4.84 1.03
C GLU A 872 -7.63 4.16 1.79
N ALA A 873 -7.67 2.84 1.67
CA ALA A 873 -8.24 2.01 2.70
C ALA A 873 -7.33 2.23 3.91
N ALA A 874 -7.51 3.39 4.57
CA ALA A 874 -7.53 3.43 6.01
C ALA A 874 -8.69 2.50 6.41
N ALA A 875 -8.45 1.20 6.25
CA ALA A 875 -9.21 0.17 6.89
C ALA A 875 -9.03 0.50 8.37
N ALA A 876 -10.06 1.09 8.97
CA ALA A 876 -10.27 0.95 10.40
C ALA A 876 -10.53 -0.55 10.62
N ILE A 877 -9.46 -1.34 10.70
CA ILE A 877 -9.48 -2.76 11.05
C ILE A 877 -9.86 -2.80 12.53
N SER A 878 -11.16 -2.86 12.81
CA SER A 878 -11.62 -3.49 14.05
C SER A 878 -11.45 -4.99 13.89
N SER A 879 -10.97 -5.65 14.93
CA SER A 879 -10.47 -7.03 15.03
C SER A 879 -11.42 -8.20 14.67
N THR A 880 -12.40 -8.00 13.78
CA THR A 880 -13.35 -9.03 13.32
C THR A 880 -13.76 -8.76 11.87
N GLY A 881 -13.58 -9.74 10.99
CA GLY A 881 -13.55 -9.60 9.52
C GLY A 881 -14.78 -9.02 8.81
N LEU A 882 -14.56 -8.73 7.51
CA LEU A 882 -15.53 -8.37 6.45
C LEU A 882 -16.35 -7.06 6.59
N ASN A 883 -15.98 -6.12 7.46
CA ASN A 883 -16.78 -4.89 7.70
C ASN A 883 -15.97 -3.57 7.56
N GLY A 884 -15.42 -3.29 6.37
CA GLY A 884 -14.68 -2.05 6.12
C GLY A 884 -15.58 -0.81 5.95
N ASN A 885 -15.16 0.33 6.51
CA ASN A 885 -15.75 1.65 6.23
C ASN A 885 -15.05 2.27 5.01
N TYR A 886 -15.77 3.05 4.19
CA TYR A 886 -15.22 3.66 2.97
C TYR A 886 -15.31 5.19 3.04
N SER A 887 -14.23 5.90 2.76
CA SER A 887 -14.20 7.38 2.77
C SER A 887 -14.00 7.93 1.36
N TYR A 888 -14.80 8.92 0.98
CA TYR A 888 -14.75 9.62 -0.31
C TYR A 888 -14.59 11.11 -0.05
N SER A 889 -13.74 11.81 -0.80
CA SER A 889 -13.50 13.23 -0.57
C SER A 889 -13.40 14.08 -1.84
N ILE A 890 -13.74 15.36 -1.70
CA ILE A 890 -13.72 16.42 -2.70
C ILE A 890 -13.02 17.64 -2.08
N SER A 891 -11.79 17.98 -2.49
CA SER A 891 -11.05 19.15 -2.01
C SER A 891 -11.02 20.37 -2.95
N LYS A 892 -10.65 21.56 -2.46
CA LYS A 892 -10.17 22.69 -3.28
C LYS A 892 -9.08 23.43 -2.51
N GLY A 893 -7.93 23.64 -3.13
CA GLY A 893 -6.76 24.31 -2.53
C GLY A 893 -5.43 23.72 -3.06
N LEU A 894 -4.30 24.32 -2.65
CA LEU A 894 -2.95 23.81 -2.88
C LEU A 894 -2.38 23.40 -1.51
N TYR A 895 -2.10 22.10 -1.33
CA TYR A 895 -1.61 21.52 -0.08
C TYR A 895 -0.52 20.49 -0.39
N ALA A 896 0.64 20.62 0.26
CA ALA A 896 1.76 19.68 0.15
C ALA A 896 2.25 19.32 1.56
N GLY A 897 2.36 18.03 1.86
CA GLY A 897 2.94 17.54 3.11
C GLY A 897 2.25 16.33 3.74
N VAL A 898 3.00 15.62 4.59
CA VAL A 898 2.57 14.40 5.28
C VAL A 898 2.38 14.71 6.75
N SER A 899 1.31 14.19 7.34
CA SER A 899 0.81 14.63 8.63
C SER A 899 0.46 13.46 9.53
N LEU A 900 1.08 13.37 10.72
CA LEU A 900 0.59 12.49 11.78
C LEU A 900 -0.70 13.10 12.33
N GLN A 901 -1.84 12.42 12.19
CA GLN A 901 -3.14 12.93 12.60
C GLN A 901 -3.47 12.54 14.04
N GLY A 902 -3.57 13.52 14.94
CA GLY A 902 -4.45 13.43 16.10
C GLY A 902 -5.73 14.18 15.78
N SER A 903 -6.86 13.48 15.63
CA SER A 903 -8.16 14.14 15.43
C SER A 903 -9.20 13.62 16.42
N VAL A 904 -10.02 14.52 16.93
CA VAL A 904 -11.13 14.17 17.82
C VAL A 904 -12.40 14.40 17.01
N ILE A 905 -13.11 13.32 16.71
CA ILE A 905 -14.46 13.40 16.15
C ILE A 905 -15.43 13.26 17.34
N ALA A 906 -16.27 14.27 17.53
CA ALA A 906 -17.24 14.29 18.60
C ALA A 906 -18.60 14.79 18.11
N THR A 907 -19.65 14.35 18.79
CA THR A 907 -20.99 14.88 18.60
C THR A 907 -21.06 16.32 19.10
N ARG A 908 -21.82 17.16 18.40
CA ARG A 908 -22.06 18.55 18.78
C ARG A 908 -23.40 18.62 19.53
N ASP A 909 -23.42 18.07 20.74
CA ASP A 909 -24.63 17.92 21.56
C ASP A 909 -25.38 19.24 21.79
N ASP A 910 -24.64 20.36 21.87
CA ASP A 910 -25.24 21.70 21.96
C ASP A 910 -26.07 22.08 20.72
N LEU A 911 -25.64 21.69 19.52
CA LEU A 911 -26.39 21.91 18.28
C LEU A 911 -27.58 20.96 18.21
N ASN A 912 -27.38 19.69 18.55
CA ASN A 912 -28.45 18.71 18.62
C ASN A 912 -29.56 19.20 19.57
N ARG A 913 -29.20 19.64 20.79
CA ARG A 913 -30.15 20.17 21.77
C ARG A 913 -30.91 21.40 21.28
N LYS A 914 -30.22 22.33 20.60
CA LYS A 914 -30.86 23.53 20.03
C LYS A 914 -31.80 23.20 18.87
N PHE A 915 -31.45 22.21 18.05
CA PHE A 915 -32.25 21.81 16.90
C PHE A 915 -33.49 21.04 17.33
N TYR A 916 -33.34 20.04 18.20
CA TYR A 916 -34.45 19.21 18.67
C TYR A 916 -35.27 19.85 19.79
N GLY A 917 -34.81 20.95 20.39
CA GLY A 917 -35.51 21.60 21.51
C GLY A 917 -35.48 20.79 22.81
N GLN A 918 -34.66 19.74 22.89
CA GLN A 918 -34.53 18.87 24.05
C GLN A 918 -33.15 18.20 24.06
N ASP A 919 -32.70 17.77 25.23
CA ASP A 919 -31.39 17.13 25.40
C ASP A 919 -31.46 15.66 24.92
N LEU A 920 -30.86 15.38 23.77
CA LEU A 920 -30.85 14.06 23.13
C LEU A 920 -29.41 13.65 22.86
N ASN A 921 -29.08 12.41 23.22
CA ASN A 921 -27.80 11.82 22.88
C ASN A 921 -27.81 11.24 21.45
N ALA A 922 -26.63 11.10 20.85
CA ALA A 922 -26.51 10.57 19.49
C ALA A 922 -27.07 9.14 19.36
N SER A 923 -26.99 8.31 20.41
CA SER A 923 -27.59 6.97 20.39
C SER A 923 -29.10 6.98 20.21
N ALA A 924 -29.82 7.95 20.81
CA ALA A 924 -31.27 8.08 20.62
C ALA A 924 -31.61 8.56 19.21
N LEU A 925 -30.79 9.46 18.65
CA LEU A 925 -30.97 9.97 17.28
C LEU A 925 -30.71 8.90 16.22
N LEU A 926 -29.58 8.20 16.33
CA LEU A 926 -29.13 7.18 15.38
C LEU A 926 -29.86 5.84 15.56
N GLY A 927 -30.31 5.53 16.78
CA GLY A 927 -31.11 4.34 17.08
C GLY A 927 -32.60 4.46 16.72
N GLY A 928 -33.04 5.58 16.16
CA GLY A 928 -34.41 5.76 15.67
C GLY A 928 -35.47 6.08 16.75
N ALA A 929 -35.06 6.46 17.96
CA ALA A 929 -36.00 6.89 19.00
C ALA A 929 -36.65 8.25 18.68
N VAL A 930 -36.10 8.97 17.71
CA VAL A 930 -36.58 10.26 17.21
C VAL A 930 -36.91 10.11 15.72
N SER A 931 -38.10 10.54 15.33
CA SER A 931 -38.54 10.52 13.94
C SER A 931 -37.71 11.49 13.07
N GLN A 932 -37.71 11.26 11.76
CA GLN A 932 -37.09 12.15 10.79
C GLN A 932 -37.65 13.58 10.95
N PRO A 933 -36.79 14.58 11.23
CA PRO A 933 -37.25 15.94 11.46
C PRO A 933 -37.58 16.64 10.14
N THR A 934 -38.71 17.35 10.10
CA THR A 934 -39.16 18.13 8.93
C THR A 934 -38.07 19.07 8.41
N ALA A 935 -37.31 19.67 9.32
CA ALA A 935 -36.26 20.62 8.96
C ALA A 935 -35.02 19.98 8.27
N ALA A 936 -34.87 18.65 8.33
CA ALA A 936 -33.82 17.94 7.60
C ALA A 936 -34.31 17.36 6.25
N ARG A 937 -35.53 17.70 5.80
CA ARG A 937 -36.10 17.24 4.52
C ARG A 937 -35.13 17.33 3.31
N PRO A 938 -34.34 18.40 3.10
CA PRO A 938 -33.38 18.46 2.00
C PRO A 938 -32.38 17.30 1.95
N LEU A 939 -31.93 16.81 3.11
CA LEU A 939 -31.02 15.68 3.23
C LEU A 939 -31.70 14.39 2.77
N TYR A 940 -32.91 14.12 3.28
CA TYR A 940 -33.68 12.93 2.91
C TYR A 940 -34.03 12.93 1.43
N GLU A 941 -34.45 14.08 0.87
CA GLU A 941 -34.71 14.19 -0.56
C GLU A 941 -33.45 13.93 -1.41
N ALA A 942 -32.26 14.32 -0.95
CA ALA A 942 -31.00 14.00 -1.63
C ALA A 942 -30.71 12.49 -1.60
N LEU A 943 -30.89 11.84 -0.44
CA LEU A 943 -30.75 10.39 -0.29
C LEU A 943 -31.78 9.63 -1.14
N ASP A 944 -33.02 10.10 -1.21
CA ASP A 944 -34.09 9.51 -2.02
C ASP A 944 -33.85 9.70 -3.51
N ARG A 945 -33.31 10.84 -3.95
CA ARG A 945 -32.92 11.06 -5.36
C ARG A 945 -31.83 10.07 -5.78
N VAL A 946 -30.81 9.88 -4.94
CA VAL A 946 -29.76 8.88 -5.20
C VAL A 946 -30.38 7.48 -5.24
N THR A 947 -31.23 7.13 -4.26
CA THR A 947 -31.88 5.80 -4.19
C THR A 947 -32.82 5.51 -5.37
N ARG A 948 -33.55 6.51 -5.86
CA ARG A 948 -34.40 6.36 -7.07
C ARG A 948 -33.58 6.17 -8.34
N GLY A 949 -32.49 6.92 -8.51
CA GLY A 949 -31.57 6.70 -9.64
C GLY A 949 -30.99 5.28 -9.66
N ILE A 950 -30.82 4.65 -8.48
CA ILE A 950 -30.41 3.25 -8.34
C ILE A 950 -31.52 2.30 -8.84
N ALA A 951 -32.76 2.52 -8.40
CA ALA A 951 -33.91 1.70 -8.79
C ALA A 951 -34.18 1.80 -10.30
N GLU A 952 -34.14 3.00 -10.88
CA GLU A 952 -34.29 3.24 -12.31
C GLU A 952 -33.17 2.57 -13.12
N HIS A 953 -31.92 2.64 -12.64
CA HIS A 953 -30.80 1.93 -13.27
C HIS A 953 -30.98 0.40 -13.24
N LYS A 954 -31.43 -0.14 -12.10
CA LYS A 954 -31.76 -1.58 -11.98
C LYS A 954 -32.93 -1.98 -12.88
N GLU A 955 -33.94 -1.12 -13.01
CA GLU A 955 -35.09 -1.37 -13.89
C GLU A 955 -34.68 -1.32 -15.36
N VAL A 956 -33.82 -0.38 -15.79
CA VAL A 956 -33.24 -0.36 -17.13
C VAL A 956 -32.39 -1.61 -17.41
N LEU A 957 -31.60 -2.07 -16.43
CA LEU A 957 -30.85 -3.32 -16.54
C LEU A 957 -31.80 -4.53 -16.62
N ALA A 958 -32.86 -4.57 -15.81
CA ALA A 958 -33.84 -5.65 -15.81
C ALA A 958 -34.73 -5.65 -17.07
N GLU A 959 -35.04 -4.48 -17.64
CA GLU A 959 -35.71 -4.30 -18.92
C GLU A 959 -34.81 -4.81 -20.06
N ARG A 960 -33.52 -4.46 -20.03
CA ARG A 960 -32.51 -4.99 -20.96
C ARG A 960 -32.40 -6.52 -20.85
N SER A 961 -32.35 -7.06 -19.63
CA SER A 961 -32.34 -8.52 -19.42
C SER A 961 -33.64 -9.18 -19.89
N ARG A 962 -34.81 -8.53 -19.75
CA ARG A 962 -36.09 -9.03 -20.26
C ARG A 962 -36.17 -8.99 -21.79
N MET A 963 -35.69 -7.93 -22.44
CA MET A 963 -35.64 -7.82 -23.90
C MET A 963 -34.72 -8.85 -24.55
N MET A 964 -33.63 -9.24 -23.87
CA MET A 964 -32.64 -10.18 -24.40
C MET A 964 -32.99 -11.67 -24.18
N GLY A 965 -34.07 -11.97 -23.44
CA GLY A 965 -34.56 -13.34 -23.21
C GLY A 965 -33.63 -14.24 -22.37
N THR A 966 -34.09 -15.46 -22.06
CA THR A 966 -33.26 -16.49 -21.40
C THR A 966 -32.36 -17.18 -22.41
N CYS A 967 -31.17 -17.66 -21.98
CA CYS A 967 -30.29 -18.45 -22.83
C CYS A 967 -31.02 -19.70 -23.35
N SER A 968 -31.14 -19.86 -24.67
CA SER A 968 -31.76 -21.07 -25.25
C SER A 968 -30.94 -22.34 -25.03
N VAL A 969 -29.64 -22.21 -24.71
CA VAL A 969 -28.70 -23.33 -24.58
C VAL A 969 -28.64 -23.88 -23.15
N CYS A 970 -28.61 -23.02 -22.13
CA CYS A 970 -28.47 -23.46 -20.73
C CYS A 970 -29.54 -22.93 -19.78
N ASN A 971 -30.53 -22.20 -20.29
CA ASN A 971 -31.65 -21.66 -19.53
C ASN A 971 -31.24 -20.71 -18.37
N CYS A 972 -30.05 -20.10 -18.44
CA CYS A 972 -29.62 -19.13 -17.43
C CYS A 972 -30.47 -17.85 -17.54
N GLN A 973 -31.01 -17.40 -16.41
CA GLN A 973 -32.01 -16.33 -16.38
C GLN A 973 -31.42 -14.92 -16.41
N VAL A 974 -30.10 -14.75 -16.45
CA VAL A 974 -29.45 -13.44 -16.36
C VAL A 974 -28.32 -13.30 -17.38
N PHE A 975 -28.60 -12.61 -18.48
CA PHE A 975 -27.56 -12.11 -19.37
C PHE A 975 -26.84 -10.93 -18.68
N VAL A 976 -25.52 -11.07 -18.46
CA VAL A 976 -24.67 -9.99 -17.95
C VAL A 976 -23.78 -9.52 -19.10
N PRO A 977 -23.98 -8.29 -19.64
CA PRO A 977 -23.14 -7.77 -20.70
C PRO A 977 -21.71 -7.49 -20.21
N HIS A 978 -20.73 -7.63 -21.10
CA HIS A 978 -19.37 -7.17 -20.83
C HIS A 978 -19.35 -5.64 -20.76
N ALA A 979 -18.91 -5.07 -19.64
CA ALA A 979 -19.05 -3.65 -19.28
C ALA A 979 -18.40 -2.64 -20.26
N HIS A 980 -17.59 -3.09 -21.22
CA HIS A 980 -16.79 -2.25 -22.10
C HIS A 980 -17.13 -2.37 -23.59
N GLN A 981 -18.11 -3.19 -23.98
CA GLN A 981 -18.45 -3.38 -25.40
C GLN A 981 -19.96 -3.28 -25.64
N VAL A 982 -20.34 -2.37 -26.52
CA VAL A 982 -21.74 -2.03 -26.85
C VAL A 982 -22.45 -3.16 -27.64
N TRP A 983 -21.70 -4.13 -28.18
CA TRP A 983 -22.23 -5.19 -29.07
C TRP A 983 -21.62 -6.59 -28.81
N ASN A 984 -21.43 -6.97 -27.54
CA ASN A 984 -21.00 -8.34 -27.26
C ASN A 984 -22.22 -9.28 -27.22
N LYS A 985 -22.21 -10.30 -28.08
CA LYS A 985 -23.28 -11.31 -28.14
C LYS A 985 -23.13 -12.38 -27.05
N LYS A 986 -22.04 -12.42 -26.29
CA LYS A 986 -21.78 -13.44 -25.26
C LYS A 986 -22.12 -12.97 -23.85
N CYS A 987 -22.71 -13.86 -23.05
CA CYS A 987 -23.04 -13.63 -21.64
C CYS A 987 -21.81 -13.79 -20.74
N LYS A 988 -21.49 -12.82 -19.89
CA LYS A 988 -20.34 -12.91 -18.96
C LYS A 988 -20.44 -14.08 -17.96
N THR A 989 -21.65 -14.56 -17.69
CA THR A 989 -21.90 -15.62 -16.69
C THR A 989 -21.76 -17.03 -17.26
N CYS A 990 -22.11 -17.25 -18.52
CA CYS A 990 -22.12 -18.59 -19.13
C CYS A 990 -21.34 -18.70 -20.46
N ASP A 991 -20.82 -17.58 -20.97
CA ASP A 991 -20.07 -17.42 -22.21
C ASP A 991 -20.79 -17.85 -23.51
N HIS A 992 -22.08 -18.19 -23.43
CA HIS A 992 -22.92 -18.49 -24.60
C HIS A 992 -23.36 -17.23 -25.34
N ILE A 993 -23.62 -17.38 -26.64
CA ILE A 993 -24.13 -16.33 -27.53
C ILE A 993 -25.66 -16.20 -27.31
N HIS A 994 -26.15 -14.99 -27.01
CA HIS A 994 -27.56 -14.64 -26.78
C HIS A 994 -28.13 -13.77 -27.90
#